data_AF-A0A2R6F4P3-F1
#
_entry.id   AF-A0A2R6F4P3-F1
#
_cell.length_a   1.000
_cell.length_b   1.000
_cell.length_c   1.000
_cell.angle_alpha   90.00
_cell.angle_beta   90.00
_cell.angle_gamma   90.00
#
_symmetry.space_group_name_H-M   'P 1'
#
loop_
_entity.id
_entity.type
_entity.pdbx_description
1 polymer ?
#
loop_
_entity_poly.entity_id
_entity_poly.type
_entity_poly.pdbx_seq_one_letter_code
_entity_poly.pdbx_strand_id
1 'polypeptide(L)'
;MSSDSDRSDRSDRSERSNAERRDAERAESKAGMTDRTAVRDALEAALEDAAIDDPTGEPNGDGSAEKEPMEDEPATDDSAGNEPATDDSTAEGSTEGEPAPWRGVGGSGPDRSTLDRVAIRRFTAGVLDAYGGEIDRETNGRWSVVLPEALAAELGYEHATFVFDPAERAVGSEEVVVAPGTRAFTALCALADSSAPESGSPSSVAPTAPSDSVLTRKEGAARVDDRAGRDREMAGGVASGVGRLRLGSDVLQLHVPPILEGGAFETTIEDFSPRGEERALAFQFRAQFLSVRSYQREETHTIAVDPATRSVLPVLAARLNAHLPRLLDPSAAGRGSEDRRKNQAMGSREAEEAFDRETVRSAYSAAKRGVTEAVEPTAETLREKEGAAIEERIEEIGEYYDRRRAELDEQVASKREAIEEFSEKYDRAAGDETRLRYLREQREAEDDLATLTGDVEERKEQLRDEERDRIDEAIERHRVDVEVDLASVTALTYERGILSLAVTDGETTARVSVSYVPATEEFFGLDCASCGTDPLAEDASADQPQPAAVNRPGLCIGGHLVCGDCALRCRTCSETRCSSCFDAAGAGTETNLSESEPTSGSAGKGSTEPGEEASAGIDVEPFEACWLCRDPVCADCLASCEVCGERVCATHRAECSTCGAVACLACSEPCAAGGEFHCDTHLTAPDAVEGRNESGGSDEALYCEAHVASCGECGDRRAIGTMSFCGACSEALCEAHRRECWVCGETRCGEHAIACEHCEDEGDEAGDTESVTIGAFCSAHAEACRGGGEVVCGDHSQPGVIVDGPVCADHRSACELCAVRYAEVGFEDGRCPACRTLDSETPAEPPVAAIAEEFSTTRIGTTPTHAVIQGKRRLRRDEIIVVDRQSGEEVRRSKADFFGKLSGDLP
;
A
#
# COMPACT_ATOMS: atom_id res chain seq x y z
N MET A 1 63.84 -86.26 5.61
CA MET A 1 64.17 -85.48 6.81
C MET A 1 63.98 -84.03 6.43
N SER A 2 62.79 -83.50 6.67
CA SER A 2 62.36 -82.17 6.24
C SER A 2 61.42 -81.63 7.31
N SER A 3 61.77 -80.53 7.95
CA SER A 3 60.92 -79.62 8.74
C SER A 3 61.79 -78.47 9.20
N ASP A 4 61.49 -77.24 8.78
CA ASP A 4 61.59 -75.98 9.56
C ASP A 4 61.57 -74.78 8.61
N SER A 5 60.36 -74.28 8.33
CA SER A 5 60.07 -72.94 7.80
C SER A 5 58.55 -72.77 7.91
N ASP A 6 58.07 -71.94 8.85
CA ASP A 6 56.76 -71.25 8.80
C ASP A 6 56.43 -70.67 10.19
N ARG A 7 56.96 -69.47 10.50
CA ARG A 7 56.49 -68.63 11.62
C ARG A 7 57.06 -67.22 11.54
N SER A 8 56.64 -66.44 10.54
CA SER A 8 57.04 -65.01 10.44
C SER A 8 55.95 -64.03 9.98
N ASP A 9 54.73 -64.45 9.62
CA ASP A 9 53.77 -63.57 8.92
C ASP A 9 52.52 -63.12 9.73
N ARG A 10 52.54 -63.23 11.06
CA ARG A 10 51.38 -62.86 11.90
C ARG A 10 51.55 -61.61 12.78
N SER A 11 52.72 -61.01 12.87
CA SER A 11 52.95 -59.78 13.65
C SER A 11 52.62 -58.50 12.87
N ASP A 12 52.92 -58.45 11.57
CA ASP A 12 52.90 -57.19 10.81
C ASP A 12 51.49 -56.74 10.40
N ARG A 13 50.51 -57.65 10.44
CA ARG A 13 49.12 -57.34 10.06
C ARG A 13 48.32 -56.65 11.18
N SER A 14 48.75 -56.79 12.44
CA SER A 14 48.08 -56.11 13.57
C SER A 14 48.60 -54.70 13.82
N GLU A 15 49.84 -54.42 13.42
CA GLU A 15 50.42 -53.07 13.55
C GLU A 15 49.91 -52.12 12.47
N ARG A 16 49.68 -52.60 11.24
CA ARG A 16 49.03 -51.80 10.19
C ARG A 16 47.58 -51.42 10.50
N SER A 17 46.77 -52.32 11.07
CA SER A 17 45.38 -51.97 11.39
C SER A 17 45.25 -51.01 12.57
N ASN A 18 46.24 -50.99 13.49
CA ASN A 18 46.28 -50.01 14.58
C ASN A 18 46.81 -48.64 14.13
N ALA A 19 47.64 -48.58 13.08
CA ALA A 19 48.07 -47.32 12.47
C ALA A 19 46.93 -46.67 11.68
N GLU A 20 46.24 -47.44 10.83
CA GLU A 20 45.09 -46.94 10.03
C GLU A 20 43.92 -46.49 10.90
N ARG A 21 43.70 -47.14 12.06
CA ARG A 21 42.67 -46.74 13.02
C ARG A 21 43.03 -45.46 13.78
N ARG A 22 44.31 -45.22 14.06
CA ARG A 22 44.78 -43.95 14.66
C ARG A 22 44.70 -42.79 13.68
N ASP A 23 44.95 -43.04 12.40
CA ASP A 23 44.83 -42.00 11.37
C ASP A 23 43.36 -41.67 11.05
N ALA A 24 42.44 -42.65 11.13
CA ALA A 24 41.01 -42.41 11.03
C ALA A 24 40.43 -41.66 12.25
N GLU A 25 40.83 -42.03 13.47
CA GLU A 25 40.43 -41.31 14.71
C GLU A 25 41.01 -39.89 14.76
N ARG A 26 42.16 -39.64 14.12
CA ARG A 26 42.77 -38.30 13.95
C ARG A 26 42.11 -37.46 12.86
N ALA A 27 41.42 -38.07 11.91
CA ALA A 27 40.66 -37.39 10.87
C ALA A 27 39.25 -36.98 11.35
N GLU A 28 38.58 -37.82 12.15
CA GLU A 28 37.26 -37.51 12.73
C GLU A 28 37.32 -36.48 13.86
N SER A 29 38.38 -36.48 14.68
CA SER A 29 38.64 -35.42 15.67
C SER A 29 38.95 -34.06 15.03
N LYS A 30 39.38 -34.03 13.76
CA LYS A 30 39.67 -32.80 13.02
C LYS A 30 38.41 -32.13 12.43
N ALA A 31 37.32 -32.87 12.25
CA ALA A 31 36.08 -32.35 11.66
C ALA A 31 35.14 -31.64 12.67
N GLY A 32 35.28 -31.92 13.97
CA GLY A 32 34.57 -31.19 15.05
C GLY A 32 35.38 -30.01 15.64
N MET A 33 36.64 -29.88 15.24
CA MET A 33 37.56 -28.85 15.72
C MET A 33 37.55 -27.61 14.80
N THR A 34 37.05 -27.72 13.57
CA THR A 34 37.07 -26.63 12.57
C THR A 34 36.31 -25.39 13.00
N ASP A 35 35.25 -25.52 13.80
CA ASP A 35 34.46 -24.36 14.26
C ASP A 35 35.16 -23.62 15.41
N ARG A 36 35.73 -24.38 16.37
CA ARG A 36 36.60 -23.84 17.44
C ARG A 36 37.92 -23.26 16.92
N THR A 37 38.48 -23.84 15.85
CA THR A 37 39.73 -23.35 15.25
C THR A 37 39.48 -22.12 14.38
N ALA A 38 38.33 -22.02 13.71
CA ALA A 38 37.98 -20.85 12.90
C ALA A 38 37.73 -19.60 13.74
N VAL A 39 37.01 -19.71 14.87
CA VAL A 39 36.82 -18.58 15.81
C VAL A 39 38.15 -18.20 16.46
N ARG A 40 38.99 -19.19 16.80
CA ARG A 40 40.33 -18.98 17.38
C ARG A 40 41.30 -18.30 16.40
N ASP A 41 41.36 -18.76 15.15
CA ASP A 41 42.24 -18.21 14.11
C ASP A 41 41.75 -16.81 13.66
N ALA A 42 40.44 -16.53 13.70
CA ALA A 42 39.88 -15.20 13.45
C ALA A 42 40.19 -14.20 14.58
N LEU A 43 40.17 -14.65 15.84
CA LEU A 43 40.54 -13.83 17.00
C LEU A 43 42.05 -13.54 17.04
N GLU A 44 42.88 -14.52 16.69
CA GLU A 44 44.34 -14.39 16.58
C GLU A 44 44.72 -13.41 15.44
N ALA A 45 44.05 -13.48 14.29
CA ALA A 45 44.23 -12.52 13.20
C ALA A 45 43.79 -11.08 13.55
N ALA A 46 42.68 -10.92 14.29
CA ALA A 46 42.20 -9.60 14.71
C ALA A 46 43.13 -8.91 15.73
N LEU A 47 43.83 -9.68 16.56
CA LEU A 47 44.79 -9.18 17.54
C LEU A 47 46.15 -8.82 16.90
N GLU A 48 46.54 -9.47 15.80
CA GLU A 48 47.76 -9.14 15.05
C GLU A 48 47.62 -7.87 14.18
N ASP A 49 46.43 -7.59 13.63
CA ASP A 49 46.17 -6.40 12.80
C ASP A 49 46.03 -5.09 13.60
N ALA A 50 45.77 -5.14 14.91
CA ALA A 50 45.65 -3.96 15.76
C ALA A 50 47.00 -3.33 16.19
N ALA A 51 48.14 -3.94 15.83
CA ALA A 51 49.47 -3.52 16.27
C ALA A 51 50.25 -2.64 15.27
N ILE A 52 49.68 -2.25 14.12
CA ILE A 52 50.38 -1.49 13.08
C ILE A 52 49.48 -0.40 12.49
N ASP A 53 49.59 0.84 12.98
CA ASP A 53 49.89 2.07 12.21
C ASP A 53 49.47 3.37 12.92
N ASP A 54 50.41 4.30 12.94
CA ASP A 54 50.38 5.69 13.42
C ASP A 54 49.89 6.61 12.28
N PRO A 55 48.86 7.47 12.45
CA PRO A 55 48.40 8.33 11.36
C PRO A 55 48.91 9.78 11.50
N THR A 56 49.83 10.15 10.60
CA THR A 56 49.96 11.54 10.14
C THR A 56 49.73 11.59 8.63
N GLY A 57 48.62 12.20 8.20
CA GLY A 57 48.38 12.46 6.78
C GLY A 57 46.95 12.90 6.44
N GLU A 58 46.75 14.22 6.33
CA GLU A 58 45.59 14.84 5.69
C GLU A 58 45.52 14.49 4.19
N PRO A 59 44.32 14.40 3.57
CA PRO A 59 44.19 14.48 2.13
C PRO A 59 43.50 15.77 1.66
N ASN A 60 44.14 16.39 0.67
CA ASN A 60 43.60 17.43 -0.19
C ASN A 60 42.53 16.85 -1.14
N GLY A 61 41.54 17.69 -1.45
CA GLY A 61 40.48 17.41 -2.42
C GLY A 61 40.82 17.74 -3.87
N ASP A 62 40.10 17.08 -4.77
CA ASP A 62 39.72 17.44 -6.14
C ASP A 62 38.63 16.40 -6.49
N GLY A 63 37.37 16.69 -6.81
CA GLY A 63 36.85 17.65 -7.77
C GLY A 63 36.45 16.88 -9.04
N SER A 64 35.15 16.63 -9.25
CA SER A 64 34.50 16.56 -10.57
C SER A 64 33.00 16.29 -10.44
N ALA A 65 32.26 17.02 -11.25
CA ALA A 65 30.82 17.15 -11.29
C ALA A 65 30.15 16.10 -12.18
N GLU A 66 28.95 15.66 -11.80
CA GLU A 66 27.87 15.35 -12.73
C GLU A 66 26.52 15.82 -12.14
N LYS A 67 25.61 16.18 -13.04
CA LYS A 67 24.50 17.10 -12.86
C LYS A 67 23.26 16.42 -13.42
N GLU A 68 22.23 16.20 -12.61
CA GLU A 68 20.89 15.77 -13.04
C GLU A 68 19.80 16.35 -12.10
N PRO A 69 18.52 16.42 -12.53
CA PRO A 69 17.80 17.68 -12.59
C PRO A 69 16.72 17.92 -11.51
N MET A 70 16.23 19.17 -11.55
CA MET A 70 15.21 19.82 -10.74
C MET A 70 13.85 19.12 -10.76
N GLU A 71 13.20 19.06 -9.59
CA GLU A 71 11.76 18.87 -9.44
C GLU A 71 11.07 20.24 -9.21
N ASP A 72 9.93 20.39 -9.88
CA ASP A 72 9.05 21.55 -9.89
C ASP A 72 8.19 21.64 -8.61
N GLU A 73 8.15 22.82 -8.00
CA GLU A 73 6.96 23.34 -7.28
C GLU A 73 6.65 24.73 -7.83
N PRO A 74 5.37 25.12 -7.93
CA PRO A 74 4.94 26.16 -6.98
C PRO A 74 3.44 26.16 -6.60
N ALA A 75 3.18 26.68 -5.39
CA ALA A 75 2.35 27.87 -5.13
C ALA A 75 1.43 27.68 -3.91
N THR A 76 1.77 28.35 -2.80
CA THR A 76 0.79 28.70 -1.77
C THR A 76 0.62 30.22 -1.75
N ASP A 77 -0.65 30.61 -1.70
CA ASP A 77 -1.17 31.96 -1.90
C ASP A 77 -1.26 32.69 -0.55
N ASP A 78 -0.79 33.93 -0.54
CA ASP A 78 -0.84 34.87 0.58
C ASP A 78 -2.12 35.71 0.47
N SER A 79 -2.95 35.74 1.52
CA SER A 79 -3.85 36.88 1.78
C SER A 79 -4.40 36.93 3.20
N ALA A 80 -3.76 37.81 3.99
CA ALA A 80 -4.25 38.76 5.00
C ALA A 80 -5.67 38.63 5.61
N GLY A 81 -5.75 38.82 6.94
CA GLY A 81 -6.95 39.32 7.62
C GLY A 81 -6.92 39.36 9.16
N ASN A 82 -6.44 40.49 9.72
CA ASN A 82 -6.85 41.18 10.97
C ASN A 82 -7.12 40.44 12.31
N GLU A 83 -6.28 40.77 13.32
CA GLU A 83 -6.54 41.34 14.69
C GLU A 83 -7.82 41.01 15.52
N PRO A 84 -7.86 41.18 16.87
CA PRO A 84 -6.77 41.40 17.87
C PRO A 84 -6.93 40.69 19.25
N ALA A 85 -5.85 40.82 20.06
CA ALA A 85 -5.78 40.96 21.53
C ALA A 85 -6.19 39.80 22.47
N THR A 86 -5.26 39.39 23.34
CA THR A 86 -5.26 39.74 24.78
C THR A 86 -3.95 39.34 25.48
N ASP A 87 -3.57 40.22 26.41
CA ASP A 87 -2.62 40.10 27.53
C ASP A 87 -2.30 38.68 28.03
N ASP A 88 -1.05 38.40 28.44
CA ASP A 88 -0.61 38.70 29.81
C ASP A 88 0.78 38.11 30.15
N SER A 89 1.52 38.86 30.98
CA SER A 89 2.54 38.42 31.95
C SER A 89 3.91 37.86 31.52
N THR A 90 4.87 38.78 31.57
CA THR A 90 6.25 38.69 32.09
C THR A 90 6.46 37.75 33.30
N ALA A 91 7.61 37.07 33.37
CA ALA A 91 8.67 37.36 34.36
C ALA A 91 9.81 36.30 34.39
N GLU A 92 11.03 36.81 34.34
CA GLU A 92 12.31 36.14 34.58
C GLU A 92 12.51 35.81 36.08
N GLY A 93 13.42 34.89 36.40
CA GLY A 93 13.94 34.77 37.77
C GLY A 93 14.73 33.50 38.09
N SER A 94 16.02 33.51 37.78
CA SER A 94 17.05 32.58 38.27
C SER A 94 17.20 32.60 39.79
N THR A 95 17.58 31.46 40.42
CA THR A 95 18.59 31.45 41.50
C THR A 95 19.11 30.03 41.79
N GLU A 96 20.42 29.98 41.97
CA GLU A 96 21.28 28.86 42.36
C GLU A 96 21.00 28.33 43.77
N GLY A 97 21.37 27.07 44.03
CA GLY A 97 21.44 26.52 45.39
C GLY A 97 21.69 25.01 45.45
N GLU A 98 22.95 24.59 45.32
CA GLU A 98 23.46 23.31 45.84
C GLU A 98 23.25 23.22 47.38
N PRO A 99 22.98 22.03 47.96
CA PRO A 99 24.06 21.09 48.28
C PRO A 99 23.70 19.58 48.16
N ALA A 100 24.68 18.78 47.74
CA ALA A 100 24.73 17.32 47.93
C ALA A 100 25.13 16.97 49.40
N PRO A 101 25.27 15.68 49.84
CA PRO A 101 25.14 14.41 49.12
C PRO A 101 24.48 13.25 49.92
N TRP A 102 23.78 12.32 49.26
CA TRP A 102 23.76 10.90 49.68
C TRP A 102 23.74 9.99 48.45
N ARG A 103 24.69 9.05 48.44
CA ARG A 103 24.86 7.98 47.46
C ARG A 103 23.67 7.01 47.53
N GLY A 104 23.13 6.67 46.36
CA GLY A 104 22.32 5.48 46.13
C GLY A 104 22.64 4.98 44.73
N VAL A 105 23.44 3.92 44.67
CA VAL A 105 23.83 3.19 43.45
C VAL A 105 22.56 2.63 42.80
N GLY A 106 22.13 3.22 41.69
CA GLY A 106 21.09 2.67 40.82
C GLY A 106 21.71 1.61 39.91
N GLY A 107 21.84 0.39 40.42
CA GLY A 107 22.04 -0.77 39.57
C GLY A 107 20.70 -1.11 38.92
N SER A 108 20.61 -0.97 37.60
CA SER A 108 19.55 -1.57 36.79
C SER A 108 19.65 -3.09 36.93
N GLY A 109 18.92 -3.65 37.89
CA GLY A 109 18.72 -5.09 37.98
C GLY A 109 17.88 -5.58 36.79
N PRO A 110 18.10 -6.82 36.31
CA PRO A 110 17.34 -7.38 35.22
C PRO A 110 15.84 -7.38 35.54
N ASP A 111 15.05 -7.07 34.51
CA ASP A 111 13.60 -6.95 34.53
C ASP A 111 12.97 -8.23 35.11
N ARG A 112 12.52 -8.16 36.38
CA ARG A 112 11.90 -9.30 37.10
C ARG A 112 10.44 -9.55 36.69
N SER A 113 9.93 -8.89 35.65
CA SER A 113 8.54 -8.98 35.21
C SER A 113 8.40 -9.63 33.83
N THR A 114 8.66 -10.93 33.72
CA THR A 114 8.22 -11.74 32.56
C THR A 114 6.93 -12.53 32.81
N LEU A 115 6.42 -12.53 34.04
CA LEU A 115 5.09 -13.04 34.34
C LEU A 115 4.08 -11.88 34.33
N ASP A 116 3.15 -11.93 33.38
CA ASP A 116 2.02 -11.01 33.28
C ASP A 116 1.27 -10.96 34.64
N ARG A 117 1.01 -9.75 35.13
CA ARG A 117 0.22 -9.51 36.35
C ARG A 117 -1.16 -10.15 36.27
N VAL A 118 -1.72 -10.29 35.06
CA VAL A 118 -2.96 -11.03 34.84
C VAL A 118 -2.77 -12.53 35.10
N ALA A 119 -1.66 -13.11 34.66
CA ALA A 119 -1.32 -14.51 34.90
C ALA A 119 -1.10 -14.80 36.40
N ILE A 120 -0.37 -13.94 37.10
CA ILE A 120 -0.14 -14.06 38.56
C ILE A 120 -1.47 -14.02 39.32
N ARG A 121 -2.37 -13.11 38.95
CA ARG A 121 -3.72 -13.03 39.54
C ARG A 121 -4.54 -14.29 39.27
N ARG A 122 -4.60 -14.74 38.02
CA ARG A 122 -5.34 -15.97 37.66
C ARG A 122 -4.80 -17.20 38.38
N PHE A 123 -3.48 -17.34 38.45
CA PHE A 123 -2.83 -18.41 39.20
C PHE A 123 -3.19 -18.34 40.69
N THR A 124 -3.02 -17.18 41.31
CA THR A 124 -3.33 -16.98 42.74
C THR A 124 -4.80 -17.29 43.03
N ALA A 125 -5.72 -16.87 42.17
CA ALA A 125 -7.14 -17.18 42.30
C ALA A 125 -7.42 -18.68 42.18
N GLY A 126 -6.86 -19.34 41.15
CA GLY A 126 -7.06 -20.78 40.94
C GLY A 126 -6.52 -21.62 42.09
N VAL A 127 -5.36 -21.27 42.65
CA VAL A 127 -4.79 -21.95 43.82
C VAL A 127 -5.65 -21.72 45.06
N LEU A 128 -6.07 -20.49 45.33
CA LEU A 128 -6.94 -20.23 46.48
C LEU A 128 -8.28 -20.96 46.36
N ASP A 129 -8.94 -20.90 45.19
CA ASP A 129 -10.22 -21.59 44.96
C ASP A 129 -10.07 -23.12 45.10
N ALA A 130 -9.01 -23.72 44.55
CA ALA A 130 -8.78 -25.17 44.60
C ALA A 130 -8.56 -25.71 46.03
N TYR A 131 -8.06 -24.87 46.94
CA TYR A 131 -7.76 -25.26 48.33
C TYR A 131 -8.74 -24.63 49.34
N GLY A 132 -9.88 -24.10 48.86
CA GLY A 132 -10.97 -23.61 49.71
C GLY A 132 -10.71 -22.24 50.35
N GLY A 133 -9.83 -21.42 49.77
CA GLY A 133 -9.69 -20.02 50.14
C GLY A 133 -10.83 -19.18 49.60
N GLU A 134 -11.25 -18.16 50.34
CA GLU A 134 -12.26 -17.20 49.89
C GLU A 134 -11.59 -15.91 49.42
N ILE A 135 -11.98 -15.40 48.26
CA ILE A 135 -11.40 -14.20 47.65
C ILE A 135 -12.49 -13.12 47.51
N ASP A 136 -12.30 -12.01 48.21
CA ASP A 136 -13.05 -10.77 47.99
C ASP A 136 -12.19 -9.77 47.20
N ARG A 137 -12.66 -9.41 46.01
CA ARG A 137 -11.91 -8.58 45.05
C ARG A 137 -12.33 -7.12 45.22
N GLU A 138 -11.69 -6.42 46.16
CA GLU A 138 -11.94 -4.99 46.39
C GLU A 138 -11.62 -4.16 45.13
N THR A 139 -10.46 -4.41 44.51
CA THR A 139 -10.07 -3.83 43.22
C THR A 139 -9.30 -4.84 42.38
N ASN A 140 -9.01 -4.49 41.11
CA ASN A 140 -8.21 -5.35 40.23
C ASN A 140 -6.79 -5.63 40.79
N GLY A 141 -6.23 -4.75 41.61
CA GLY A 141 -4.87 -4.90 42.16
C GLY A 141 -4.81 -5.33 43.63
N ARG A 142 -5.95 -5.35 44.33
CA ARG A 142 -6.05 -5.55 45.77
C ARG A 142 -7.17 -6.51 46.15
N TRP A 143 -6.84 -7.66 46.73
CA TRP A 143 -7.80 -8.70 47.13
C TRP A 143 -7.73 -8.96 48.63
N SER A 144 -8.88 -8.97 49.30
CA SER A 144 -8.99 -9.48 50.66
C SER A 144 -9.24 -10.99 50.58
N VAL A 145 -8.35 -11.79 51.16
CA VAL A 145 -8.36 -13.25 51.03
C VAL A 145 -8.40 -13.91 52.40
N VAL A 146 -9.28 -14.91 52.54
CA VAL A 146 -9.24 -15.90 53.62
C VAL A 146 -8.34 -17.04 53.13
N LEU A 147 -7.19 -17.21 53.76
CA LEU A 147 -6.18 -18.16 53.30
C LEU A 147 -6.57 -19.60 53.70
N PRO A 148 -6.39 -20.59 52.81
CA PRO A 148 -6.46 -22.00 53.16
C PRO A 148 -5.55 -22.33 54.35
N GLU A 149 -5.94 -23.28 55.21
CA GLU A 149 -5.19 -23.63 56.43
C GLU A 149 -3.69 -23.90 56.16
N ALA A 150 -3.39 -24.59 55.05
CA ALA A 150 -2.01 -24.87 54.64
C ALA A 150 -1.22 -23.59 54.32
N LEU A 151 -1.84 -22.62 53.65
CA LEU A 151 -1.22 -21.35 53.29
C LEU A 151 -1.14 -20.39 54.48
N ALA A 152 -2.16 -20.41 55.34
CA ALA A 152 -2.21 -19.64 56.59
C ALA A 152 -1.12 -20.07 57.57
N ALA A 153 -0.86 -21.38 57.68
CA ALA A 153 0.22 -21.92 58.50
C ALA A 153 1.60 -21.46 58.01
N GLU A 154 1.80 -21.41 56.69
CA GLU A 154 3.07 -21.00 56.08
C GLU A 154 3.29 -19.48 56.16
N LEU A 155 2.24 -18.68 55.95
CA LEU A 155 2.35 -17.22 55.94
C LEU A 155 2.19 -16.58 57.32
N GLY A 156 1.53 -17.26 58.26
CA GLY A 156 1.37 -16.85 59.65
C GLY A 156 0.13 -15.97 59.92
N TYR A 157 -0.83 -15.95 59.02
CA TYR A 157 -2.09 -15.20 59.15
C TYR A 157 -3.23 -15.92 58.41
N GLU A 158 -4.45 -15.84 58.94
CA GLU A 158 -5.65 -16.47 58.34
C GLU A 158 -6.32 -15.56 57.30
N HIS A 159 -6.16 -14.23 57.46
CA HIS A 159 -6.69 -13.21 56.57
C HIS A 159 -5.54 -12.33 56.08
N ALA A 160 -5.53 -12.03 54.79
CA ALA A 160 -4.54 -11.13 54.19
C ALA A 160 -5.16 -10.25 53.12
N THR A 161 -4.58 -9.07 52.92
CA THR A 161 -4.85 -8.27 51.72
C THR A 161 -3.70 -8.46 50.74
N PHE A 162 -3.96 -9.18 49.66
CA PHE A 162 -3.01 -9.43 48.59
C PHE A 162 -2.97 -8.24 47.62
N VAL A 163 -1.77 -7.75 47.33
CA VAL A 163 -1.53 -6.67 46.38
C VAL A 163 -0.58 -7.17 45.28
N PHE A 164 -0.95 -6.99 44.02
CA PHE A 164 -0.21 -7.52 42.88
C PHE A 164 0.76 -6.51 42.24
N ASP A 165 0.66 -5.23 42.63
CA ASP A 165 1.62 -4.19 42.27
C ASP A 165 2.30 -3.63 43.54
N PRO A 166 3.63 -3.76 43.69
CA PRO A 166 4.35 -3.16 44.81
C PRO A 166 4.07 -1.65 44.99
N ALA A 167 3.77 -0.92 43.90
CA ALA A 167 3.47 0.50 43.94
C ALA A 167 2.08 0.82 44.55
N GLU A 168 1.16 -0.14 44.52
CA GLU A 168 -0.17 0.01 45.13
C GLU A 168 -0.17 -0.27 46.64
N ARG A 169 0.96 -0.77 47.18
CA ARG A 169 1.11 -1.04 48.60
C ARG A 169 1.16 0.27 49.38
N ALA A 170 0.20 0.49 50.27
CA ALA A 170 0.23 1.66 51.14
C ALA A 170 1.42 1.56 52.12
N VAL A 171 2.23 2.63 52.23
CA VAL A 171 3.39 2.67 53.13
C VAL A 171 2.93 2.47 54.59
N GLY A 172 3.40 1.41 55.23
CA GLY A 172 3.01 1.05 56.60
C GLY A 172 1.79 0.13 56.73
N SER A 173 1.23 -0.36 55.61
CA SER A 173 0.15 -1.35 55.63
C SER A 173 0.67 -2.79 55.82
N GLU A 174 -0.18 -3.63 56.41
CA GLU A 174 0.00 -5.09 56.53
C GLU A 174 -0.34 -5.82 55.21
N GLU A 175 -0.40 -5.11 54.08
CA GLU A 175 -0.64 -5.70 52.76
C GLU A 175 0.51 -6.59 52.31
N VAL A 176 0.14 -7.73 51.72
CA VAL A 176 1.05 -8.78 51.29
C VAL A 176 1.22 -8.68 49.78
N VAL A 177 2.43 -8.37 49.33
CA VAL A 177 2.72 -8.31 47.89
C VAL A 177 2.81 -9.73 47.34
N VAL A 178 2.03 -10.01 46.28
CA VAL A 178 2.05 -11.28 45.56
C VAL A 178 2.69 -11.07 44.20
N ALA A 179 4.01 -11.27 44.16
CA ALA A 179 4.83 -11.17 42.96
C ALA A 179 5.94 -12.24 42.96
N PRO A 180 6.52 -12.59 41.80
CA PRO A 180 7.63 -13.53 41.73
C PRO A 180 8.77 -13.12 42.67
N GLY A 181 9.26 -14.09 43.46
CA GLY A 181 10.29 -13.86 44.49
C GLY A 181 9.77 -13.35 45.84
N THR A 182 8.47 -13.10 46.00
CA THR A 182 7.86 -12.83 47.32
C THR A 182 7.52 -14.12 48.03
N ARG A 183 7.58 -14.11 49.38
CA ARG A 183 7.23 -15.27 50.21
C ARG A 183 5.81 -15.78 49.94
N ALA A 184 4.86 -14.88 49.72
CA ALA A 184 3.47 -15.23 49.43
C ALA A 184 3.34 -16.00 48.11
N PHE A 185 4.02 -15.53 47.06
CA PHE A 185 4.01 -16.23 45.76
C PHE A 185 4.71 -17.59 45.85
N THR A 186 5.85 -17.69 46.54
CA THR A 186 6.54 -18.98 46.76
C THR A 186 5.67 -19.98 47.53
N ALA A 187 4.94 -19.52 48.54
CA ALA A 187 4.02 -20.37 49.30
C ALA A 187 2.83 -20.84 48.44
N LEU A 188 2.31 -19.98 47.56
CA LEU A 188 1.26 -20.36 46.59
C LEU A 188 1.75 -21.40 45.58
N CYS A 189 2.97 -21.26 45.04
CA CYS A 189 3.58 -22.27 44.17
C CYS A 189 3.75 -23.61 44.89
N ALA A 190 4.33 -23.59 46.10
CA ALA A 190 4.50 -24.79 46.90
C ALA A 190 3.16 -25.49 47.19
N LEU A 191 2.09 -24.71 47.44
CA LEU A 191 0.75 -25.25 47.64
C LEU A 191 0.19 -25.88 46.36
N ALA A 192 0.40 -25.27 45.19
CA ALA A 192 -0.03 -25.80 43.91
C ALA A 192 0.69 -27.12 43.51
N ASP A 193 1.98 -27.23 43.85
CA ASP A 193 2.77 -28.45 43.63
C ASP A 193 2.38 -29.58 44.59
N SER A 194 1.81 -29.21 45.74
CA SER A 194 1.29 -30.16 46.73
C SER A 194 -0.07 -30.67 46.25
N SER A 195 -0.10 -31.81 45.54
CA SER A 195 -1.33 -32.45 45.01
C SER A 195 -2.56 -32.20 45.89
N ALA A 196 -3.58 -31.53 45.34
CA ALA A 196 -4.78 -31.14 46.07
C ALA A 196 -5.37 -32.33 46.86
N PRO A 197 -5.84 -32.11 48.11
CA PRO A 197 -6.45 -33.20 48.86
C PRO A 197 -7.67 -33.70 48.08
N GLU A 198 -7.61 -34.96 47.63
CA GLU A 198 -8.76 -35.63 47.02
C GLU A 198 -9.98 -35.42 47.93
N SER A 199 -11.04 -34.84 47.40
CA SER A 199 -12.26 -34.51 48.13
C SER A 199 -12.90 -35.77 48.73
N GLY A 200 -12.50 -36.12 49.95
CA GLY A 200 -12.97 -37.28 50.68
C GLY A 200 -14.34 -37.03 51.31
N SER A 201 -15.37 -37.71 50.80
CA SER A 201 -16.63 -37.90 51.53
C SER A 201 -16.39 -38.82 52.76
N PRO A 202 -17.06 -38.61 53.91
CA PRO A 202 -16.83 -39.42 55.09
C PRO A 202 -17.69 -40.69 55.04
N SER A 203 -17.06 -41.87 55.03
CA SER A 203 -17.70 -43.05 55.62
C SER A 203 -16.68 -44.12 56.01
N SER A 204 -16.90 -44.69 57.19
CA SER A 204 -16.08 -45.64 57.93
C SER A 204 -15.80 -46.96 57.18
N VAL A 205 -14.63 -47.57 57.44
CA VAL A 205 -14.44 -48.92 58.01
C VAL A 205 -12.93 -49.27 57.95
N ALA A 206 -12.30 -49.50 59.11
CA ALA A 206 -10.99 -50.16 59.28
C ALA A 206 -11.14 -51.69 59.07
N PRO A 207 -10.10 -52.55 58.96
CA PRO A 207 -8.66 -52.39 59.29
C PRO A 207 -7.73 -52.90 58.14
N THR A 208 -6.39 -52.89 58.15
CA THR A 208 -5.41 -53.51 59.07
C THR A 208 -4.00 -53.18 58.53
N ALA A 209 -3.03 -52.88 59.40
CA ALA A 209 -1.59 -52.77 59.10
C ALA A 209 -0.88 -54.13 59.29
N PRO A 210 0.48 -54.28 59.27
CA PRO A 210 1.55 -53.43 58.69
C PRO A 210 2.63 -54.26 57.93
N SER A 211 3.52 -53.58 57.18
CA SER A 211 4.97 -53.90 57.25
C SER A 211 5.87 -52.81 56.68
N ASP A 212 6.84 -52.44 57.51
CA ASP A 212 8.00 -51.58 57.33
C ASP A 212 8.90 -51.95 56.13
N SER A 213 9.54 -50.94 55.53
CA SER A 213 11.02 -50.83 55.61
C SER A 213 11.54 -49.50 55.04
N VAL A 214 12.00 -48.68 55.99
CA VAL A 214 13.05 -47.66 55.89
C VAL A 214 14.32 -48.24 55.27
N LEU A 215 15.12 -47.43 54.54
CA LEU A 215 16.59 -47.31 54.62
C LEU A 215 17.09 -46.29 53.55
N THR A 216 17.34 -45.04 53.94
CA THR A 216 18.66 -44.42 54.25
C THR A 216 19.52 -43.97 53.06
N ARG A 217 19.63 -42.65 52.98
CA ARG A 217 20.67 -41.81 52.38
C ARG A 217 22.08 -42.23 52.81
N LYS A 218 23.01 -42.33 51.86
CA LYS A 218 24.46 -42.37 52.15
C LYS A 218 25.20 -41.50 51.14
N GLU A 219 25.82 -40.46 51.67
CA GLU A 219 26.79 -39.60 51.00
C GLU A 219 28.09 -40.36 50.75
N GLY A 220 28.74 -40.05 49.63
CA GLY A 220 30.06 -40.56 49.28
C GLY A 220 30.64 -39.77 48.11
N ALA A 221 31.50 -38.80 48.41
CA ALA A 221 32.31 -38.08 47.45
C ALA A 221 33.40 -38.98 46.84
N ALA A 222 33.57 -38.96 45.52
CA ALA A 222 34.80 -39.37 44.84
C ALA A 222 34.89 -38.79 43.41
N ARG A 223 35.97 -38.02 43.19
CA ARG A 223 36.78 -37.78 41.98
C ARG A 223 36.19 -38.14 40.60
N VAL A 224 36.17 -37.12 39.73
CA VAL A 224 36.00 -37.21 38.28
C VAL A 224 37.31 -37.69 37.65
N ASP A 225 37.24 -38.82 36.95
CA ASP A 225 38.24 -39.30 35.99
C ASP A 225 37.48 -39.66 34.71
N ASP A 226 38.04 -39.22 33.58
CA ASP A 226 37.56 -39.40 32.22
C ASP A 226 37.10 -40.83 31.89
N ARG A 227 35.91 -40.97 31.29
CA ARG A 227 35.59 -42.18 30.52
C ARG A 227 34.54 -41.95 29.44
N ALA A 228 35.04 -41.95 28.21
CA ALA A 228 34.30 -42.22 26.99
C ALA A 228 33.60 -43.60 27.02
N GLY A 229 32.42 -43.63 26.39
CA GLY A 229 31.88 -44.80 25.69
C GLY A 229 31.44 -45.99 26.54
N ARG A 230 30.23 -45.92 27.10
CA ARG A 230 29.41 -47.12 27.31
C ARG A 230 27.97 -46.84 26.90
N ASP A 231 27.55 -47.50 25.82
CA ASP A 231 26.17 -47.83 25.54
C ASP A 231 25.55 -48.45 26.79
N ARG A 232 24.80 -47.64 27.53
CA ARG A 232 23.97 -48.11 28.62
C ARG A 232 22.72 -48.69 27.99
N GLU A 233 22.58 -50.01 28.09
CA GLU A 233 21.35 -50.73 27.82
C GLU A 233 20.14 -49.99 28.42
N MET A 234 19.37 -49.34 27.56
CA MET A 234 17.99 -48.90 27.80
C MET A 234 17.10 -50.14 27.91
N ALA A 235 17.23 -50.85 29.04
CA ALA A 235 16.34 -51.93 29.45
C ALA A 235 15.84 -51.62 30.87
N GLY A 236 15.04 -50.56 31.00
CA GLY A 236 14.38 -50.21 32.26
C GLY A 236 13.69 -48.86 32.16
N GLY A 237 12.47 -48.82 31.65
CA GLY A 237 11.68 -47.58 31.70
C GLY A 237 10.41 -47.51 30.86
N VAL A 238 10.29 -48.24 29.73
CA VAL A 238 9.05 -48.23 28.93
C VAL A 238 8.11 -49.33 29.42
N ALA A 239 7.66 -49.21 30.66
CA ALA A 239 6.56 -50.00 31.22
C ALA A 239 5.32 -49.11 31.48
N SER A 240 5.22 -47.98 30.80
CA SER A 240 3.97 -47.22 30.72
C SER A 240 3.25 -47.67 29.46
N GLY A 241 2.05 -48.24 29.62
CA GLY A 241 1.24 -48.70 28.49
C GLY A 241 0.98 -47.56 27.50
N VAL A 242 0.95 -47.88 26.21
CA VAL A 242 0.54 -46.90 25.19
C VAL A 242 -0.89 -46.47 25.51
N GLY A 243 -1.07 -45.20 25.86
CA GLY A 243 -2.40 -44.62 26.09
C GLY A 243 -3.24 -44.75 24.82
N ARG A 244 -4.57 -44.86 24.94
CA ARG A 244 -5.46 -44.89 23.77
C ARG A 244 -6.40 -43.71 23.83
N LEU A 245 -6.52 -42.99 22.73
CA LEU A 245 -7.38 -41.84 22.60
C LEU A 245 -8.13 -41.92 21.28
N ARG A 246 -9.45 -41.74 21.34
CA ARG A 246 -10.30 -41.64 20.15
C ARG A 246 -10.67 -40.18 19.91
N LEU A 247 -10.43 -39.70 18.70
CA LEU A 247 -10.75 -38.36 18.24
C LEU A 247 -11.91 -38.47 17.24
N GLY A 248 -13.14 -38.44 17.77
CA GLY A 248 -14.36 -38.45 16.98
C GLY A 248 -14.88 -37.05 16.69
N SER A 249 -15.83 -36.99 15.76
CA SER A 249 -16.61 -35.78 15.44
C SER A 249 -17.43 -35.23 16.61
N ASP A 250 -17.69 -36.05 17.64
CA ASP A 250 -18.34 -35.66 18.88
C ASP A 250 -17.45 -34.80 19.80
N VAL A 251 -16.13 -34.88 19.63
CA VAL A 251 -15.14 -34.17 20.44
C VAL A 251 -14.47 -33.05 19.66
N LEU A 252 -14.20 -33.29 18.37
CA LEU A 252 -13.53 -32.33 17.51
C LEU A 252 -14.52 -31.34 16.91
N GLN A 253 -14.12 -30.07 16.83
CA GLN A 253 -14.86 -29.08 16.06
C GLN A 253 -14.72 -29.39 14.57
N LEU A 254 -15.84 -29.41 13.85
CA LEU A 254 -15.89 -29.54 12.39
C LEU A 254 -15.65 -28.18 11.74
N HIS A 255 -14.90 -28.17 10.64
CA HIS A 255 -14.58 -26.95 9.89
C HIS A 255 -15.09 -27.05 8.46
N VAL A 256 -15.21 -25.89 7.82
CA VAL A 256 -15.57 -25.76 6.40
C VAL A 256 -14.26 -25.73 5.58
N PRO A 257 -14.24 -26.25 4.33
CA PRO A 257 -13.08 -26.11 3.46
C PRO A 257 -12.64 -24.64 3.31
N PRO A 258 -11.34 -24.31 3.45
CA PRO A 258 -10.85 -22.92 3.40
C PRO A 258 -11.22 -22.17 2.11
N ILE A 259 -11.30 -22.88 0.98
CA ILE A 259 -11.69 -22.29 -0.32
C ILE A 259 -13.13 -21.72 -0.32
N LEU A 260 -13.99 -22.23 0.58
CA LEU A 260 -15.37 -21.78 0.75
C LEU A 260 -15.49 -20.70 1.84
N GLU A 261 -14.62 -20.72 2.86
CA GLU A 261 -14.60 -19.68 3.92
C GLU A 261 -14.09 -18.32 3.40
N GLY A 262 -13.16 -18.30 2.45
CA GLY A 262 -12.64 -17.06 1.83
C GLY A 262 -13.46 -16.52 0.65
N GLY A 263 -14.56 -17.20 0.28
CA GLY A 263 -15.40 -16.86 -0.86
C GLY A 263 -16.46 -15.81 -0.55
N ALA A 264 -17.22 -15.40 -1.57
CA ALA A 264 -18.45 -14.60 -1.40
C ALA A 264 -19.64 -15.47 -0.98
N PHE A 265 -19.38 -16.58 -0.30
CA PHE A 265 -20.37 -17.60 0.05
C PHE A 265 -20.59 -17.62 1.57
N GLU A 266 -21.84 -17.73 1.98
CA GLU A 266 -22.19 -18.21 3.30
C GLU A 266 -22.24 -19.74 3.25
N THR A 267 -21.40 -20.41 4.04
CA THR A 267 -21.37 -21.88 4.10
C THR A 267 -21.81 -22.35 5.46
N THR A 268 -22.73 -23.31 5.48
CA THR A 268 -23.24 -23.95 6.70
C THR A 268 -23.02 -25.45 6.65
N ILE A 269 -22.59 -26.02 7.79
CA ILE A 269 -22.43 -27.47 7.94
C ILE A 269 -23.80 -28.07 8.25
N GLU A 270 -24.30 -28.94 7.37
CA GLU A 270 -25.57 -29.64 7.57
C GLU A 270 -25.39 -30.89 8.43
N ASP A 271 -24.42 -31.75 8.09
CA ASP A 271 -24.17 -33.03 8.79
C ASP A 271 -22.74 -33.55 8.55
N PHE A 272 -22.28 -34.45 9.42
CA PHE A 272 -21.06 -35.24 9.21
C PHE A 272 -21.33 -36.73 9.46
N SER A 273 -21.13 -37.53 8.42
CA SER A 273 -21.34 -38.97 8.44
C SER A 273 -20.00 -39.73 8.44
N PRO A 274 -19.57 -40.34 9.56
CA PRO A 274 -18.32 -41.10 9.62
C PRO A 274 -18.38 -42.35 8.72
N ARG A 275 -17.29 -42.60 7.97
CA ARG A 275 -17.15 -43.73 7.03
C ARG A 275 -16.04 -44.70 7.39
N GLY A 276 -15.04 -44.24 8.14
CA GLY A 276 -13.91 -45.06 8.57
C GLY A 276 -13.14 -44.44 9.73
N GLU A 277 -12.14 -45.17 10.21
CA GLU A 277 -11.23 -44.71 11.26
C GLU A 277 -9.79 -44.92 10.78
N GLU A 278 -8.94 -43.93 11.01
CA GLU A 278 -7.51 -43.95 10.77
C GLU A 278 -6.77 -43.92 12.11
N ARG A 279 -5.48 -44.27 12.09
CA ARG A 279 -4.68 -44.45 13.32
C ARG A 279 -3.36 -43.71 13.25
N ALA A 280 -2.95 -43.10 14.35
CA ALA A 280 -1.66 -42.44 14.50
C ALA A 280 -1.02 -42.73 15.86
N LEU A 281 0.27 -42.41 16.01
CA LEU A 281 0.99 -42.44 17.29
C LEU A 281 1.42 -41.02 17.64
N ALA A 282 0.98 -40.53 18.80
CA ALA A 282 1.44 -39.27 19.38
C ALA A 282 2.50 -39.53 20.45
N PHE A 283 3.64 -38.86 20.31
CA PHE A 283 4.76 -38.91 21.25
C PHE A 283 4.83 -37.57 21.97
N GLN A 284 4.75 -37.61 23.30
CA GLN A 284 4.98 -36.43 24.13
C GLN A 284 6.44 -36.41 24.56
N PHE A 285 7.17 -35.38 24.18
CA PHE A 285 8.52 -35.11 24.62
C PHE A 285 8.55 -33.96 25.61
N ARG A 286 9.51 -34.01 26.54
CA ARG A 286 9.90 -32.90 27.40
C ARG A 286 11.31 -32.49 27.01
N ALA A 287 11.46 -31.27 26.52
CA ALA A 287 12.73 -30.64 26.23
C ALA A 287 13.13 -29.73 27.40
N GLN A 288 14.27 -29.98 28.01
CA GLN A 288 14.86 -29.17 29.06
C GLN A 288 16.06 -28.42 28.48
N PHE A 289 16.06 -27.09 28.63
CA PHE A 289 17.18 -26.24 28.23
C PHE A 289 17.97 -25.86 29.47
N LEU A 290 19.27 -26.17 29.45
CA LEU A 290 20.22 -25.91 30.53
C LEU A 290 21.18 -24.80 30.08
N SER A 291 21.14 -23.64 30.75
CA SER A 291 22.17 -22.59 30.63
C SER A 291 22.43 -21.92 31.98
N VAL A 292 23.48 -21.10 32.08
CA VAL A 292 23.82 -20.41 33.34
C VAL A 292 22.89 -19.22 33.65
N ARG A 293 22.35 -18.53 32.64
CA ARG A 293 21.43 -17.40 32.86
C ARG A 293 19.95 -17.80 32.81
N SER A 294 19.59 -18.86 32.08
CA SER A 294 18.22 -19.37 32.08
C SER A 294 18.01 -20.35 33.23
N TYR A 295 17.21 -19.96 34.21
CA TYR A 295 16.54 -20.95 35.06
C TYR A 295 15.90 -21.99 34.12
N GLN A 296 16.14 -23.28 34.41
CA GLN A 296 15.68 -24.44 33.65
C GLN A 296 14.37 -24.15 32.89
N ARG A 297 14.46 -23.94 31.57
CA ARG A 297 13.27 -23.81 30.74
C ARG A 297 12.86 -25.22 30.35
N GLU A 298 11.65 -25.61 30.70
CA GLU A 298 11.06 -26.87 30.25
C GLU A 298 9.97 -26.59 29.23
N GLU A 299 10.01 -27.30 28.11
CA GLU A 299 8.98 -27.27 27.08
C GLU A 299 8.47 -28.67 26.79
N THR A 300 7.17 -28.77 26.55
CA THR A 300 6.53 -30.03 26.16
C THR A 300 6.17 -29.98 24.69
N HIS A 301 6.67 -30.94 23.92
CA HIS A 301 6.44 -31.04 22.48
C HIS A 301 5.66 -32.31 22.15
N THR A 302 4.61 -32.19 21.34
CA THR A 302 3.78 -33.31 20.93
C THR A 302 4.04 -33.59 19.45
N ILE A 303 4.47 -34.79 19.11
CA ILE A 303 4.73 -35.18 17.72
C ILE A 303 3.81 -36.34 17.36
N ALA A 304 2.86 -36.10 16.45
CA ALA A 304 2.01 -37.14 15.88
C ALA A 304 2.65 -37.73 14.63
N VAL A 305 2.61 -39.04 14.48
CA VAL A 305 3.24 -39.77 13.37
C VAL A 305 2.25 -40.79 12.83
N ASP A 306 2.11 -40.85 11.51
CA ASP A 306 1.44 -41.95 10.85
C ASP A 306 2.34 -43.20 10.90
N PRO A 307 1.94 -44.29 11.58
CA PRO A 307 2.73 -45.51 11.68
C PRO A 307 2.99 -46.19 10.33
N ALA A 308 2.10 -46.04 9.34
CA ALA A 308 2.22 -46.69 8.03
C ALA A 308 3.24 -45.98 7.13
N THR A 309 3.07 -44.67 6.96
CA THR A 309 3.94 -43.86 6.08
C THR A 309 5.17 -43.31 6.78
N ARG A 310 5.17 -43.28 8.12
CA ARG A 310 6.20 -42.66 8.97
C ARG A 310 6.31 -41.14 8.78
N SER A 311 5.28 -40.51 8.20
CA SER A 311 5.18 -39.07 8.09
C SER A 311 4.84 -38.46 9.45
N VAL A 312 5.40 -37.28 9.72
CA VAL A 312 4.98 -36.46 10.86
C VAL A 312 3.70 -35.74 10.47
N LEU A 313 2.70 -35.76 11.35
CA LEU A 313 1.38 -35.16 11.16
C LEU A 313 1.26 -33.92 12.07
N PRO A 314 1.84 -32.76 11.70
CA PRO A 314 1.87 -31.57 12.56
C PRO A 314 0.47 -31.03 12.87
N VAL A 315 -0.45 -31.06 11.89
CA VAL A 315 -1.84 -30.58 12.09
C VAL A 315 -2.56 -31.42 13.13
N LEU A 316 -2.40 -32.75 13.07
CA LEU A 316 -2.96 -33.66 14.07
C LEU A 316 -2.39 -33.40 15.47
N ALA A 317 -1.09 -33.14 15.58
CA ALA A 317 -0.45 -32.81 16.86
C ALA A 317 -0.98 -31.48 17.43
N ALA A 318 -1.11 -30.45 16.59
CA ALA A 318 -1.67 -29.16 16.97
C ALA A 318 -3.12 -29.29 17.43
N ARG A 319 -3.96 -30.02 16.67
CA ARG A 319 -5.35 -30.34 17.02
C ARG A 319 -5.45 -31.09 18.35
N LEU A 320 -4.62 -32.11 18.55
CA LEU A 320 -4.58 -32.85 19.79
C LEU A 320 -4.27 -31.93 20.97
N ASN A 321 -3.25 -31.06 20.85
CA ASN A 321 -2.87 -30.13 21.91
C ASN A 321 -3.97 -29.11 22.21
N ALA A 322 -4.64 -28.58 21.18
CA ALA A 322 -5.74 -27.62 21.33
C ALA A 322 -6.95 -28.22 22.07
N HIS A 323 -7.21 -29.52 21.88
CA HIS A 323 -8.35 -30.21 22.47
C HIS A 323 -8.00 -31.05 23.71
N LEU A 324 -6.71 -31.22 24.03
CA LEU A 324 -6.23 -32.02 25.17
C LEU A 324 -6.91 -31.65 26.50
N PRO A 325 -7.11 -30.37 26.85
CA PRO A 325 -7.77 -30.01 28.11
C PRO A 325 -9.21 -30.53 28.21
N ARG A 326 -9.96 -30.53 27.09
CA ARG A 326 -11.34 -31.05 27.04
C ARG A 326 -11.37 -32.57 27.10
N LEU A 327 -10.40 -33.21 26.44
CA LEU A 327 -10.25 -34.67 26.43
C LEU A 327 -9.89 -35.26 27.79
N LEU A 328 -9.18 -34.48 28.62
CA LEU A 328 -8.79 -34.86 29.97
C LEU A 328 -9.82 -34.49 31.03
N ASP A 329 -10.88 -33.74 30.71
CA ASP A 329 -11.92 -33.37 31.66
C ASP A 329 -12.90 -34.55 31.89
N PRO A 330 -12.89 -35.19 33.08
CA PRO A 330 -13.73 -36.34 33.37
C PRO A 330 -15.24 -35.98 33.40
N SER A 331 -15.60 -34.70 33.52
CA SER A 331 -17.00 -34.25 33.56
C SER A 331 -17.68 -34.29 32.19
N ALA A 332 -16.92 -34.26 31.09
CA ALA A 332 -17.44 -34.37 29.72
C ALA A 332 -17.92 -35.80 29.40
N ALA A 333 -17.28 -36.82 29.98
CA ALA A 333 -17.64 -38.23 29.76
C ALA A 333 -19.02 -38.63 30.36
N GLY A 334 -19.62 -37.79 31.21
CA GLY A 334 -20.83 -38.10 31.97
C GLY A 334 -22.18 -37.80 31.29
N ARG A 335 -22.24 -37.03 30.20
CA ARG A 335 -23.52 -36.47 29.69
C ARG A 335 -24.18 -37.20 28.52
N GLY A 336 -23.58 -38.27 27.98
CA GLY A 336 -24.12 -39.02 26.81
C GLY A 336 -24.49 -40.50 27.06
N SER A 337 -24.65 -40.92 28.33
CA SER A 337 -24.52 -42.34 28.74
C SER A 337 -25.79 -43.23 28.63
N GLU A 338 -26.91 -42.77 28.08
CA GLU A 338 -28.07 -43.67 27.92
C GLU A 338 -28.06 -44.47 26.61
N ASP A 339 -27.48 -43.94 25.52
CA ASP A 339 -27.37 -44.66 24.24
C ASP A 339 -26.12 -45.57 24.14
N ARG A 340 -25.05 -45.25 24.90
CA ARG A 340 -23.77 -45.98 24.84
C ARG A 340 -23.84 -47.41 25.39
N ARG A 341 -24.79 -47.69 26.29
CA ARG A 341 -24.97 -49.03 26.91
C ARG A 341 -25.59 -50.08 25.98
N LYS A 342 -26.30 -49.68 24.92
CA LYS A 342 -26.93 -50.65 23.99
C LYS A 342 -26.00 -51.11 22.88
N ASN A 343 -25.04 -50.26 22.45
CA ASN A 343 -24.11 -50.61 21.37
C ASN A 343 -22.85 -51.38 21.84
N GLN A 344 -22.52 -51.38 23.14
CA GLN A 344 -21.39 -52.15 23.66
C GLN A 344 -21.65 -53.67 23.78
N ALA A 345 -22.90 -54.14 23.62
CA ALA A 345 -23.25 -55.54 23.84
C ALA A 345 -23.13 -56.45 22.61
N MET A 346 -22.77 -55.94 21.41
CA MET A 346 -22.81 -56.75 20.17
C MET A 346 -21.56 -56.68 19.27
N GLY A 347 -20.49 -55.96 19.66
CA GLY A 347 -19.27 -55.78 18.84
C GLY A 347 -17.97 -56.34 19.44
N SER A 348 -18.03 -57.21 20.45
CA SER A 348 -16.84 -57.69 21.15
C SER A 348 -16.20 -58.91 20.46
N ARG A 349 -15.37 -58.74 19.41
CA ARG A 349 -14.28 -59.69 19.10
C ARG A 349 -13.27 -59.38 17.99
N GLU A 350 -13.16 -58.16 17.46
CA GLU A 350 -11.90 -57.78 16.80
C GLU A 350 -11.08 -57.05 17.85
N ALA A 351 -10.06 -57.74 18.37
CA ALA A 351 -9.05 -57.11 19.19
C ALA A 351 -8.46 -55.97 18.36
N GLU A 352 -8.71 -54.72 18.75
CA GLU A 352 -7.96 -53.56 18.28
C GLU A 352 -6.48 -53.89 18.38
N GLU A 353 -5.87 -54.30 17.26
CA GLU A 353 -4.48 -54.76 17.23
C GLU A 353 -3.62 -53.61 17.73
N ALA A 354 -3.04 -53.80 18.92
CA ALA A 354 -2.01 -52.90 19.42
C ALA A 354 -0.89 -52.85 18.38
N PHE A 355 -0.34 -51.66 18.13
CA PHE A 355 0.80 -51.52 17.24
C PHE A 355 1.92 -52.46 17.67
N ASP A 356 2.50 -53.18 16.70
CA ASP A 356 3.64 -54.01 16.99
C ASP A 356 4.85 -53.13 17.39
N ARG A 357 5.81 -53.75 18.09
CA ARG A 357 6.94 -53.05 18.67
C ARG A 357 7.85 -52.42 17.61
N GLU A 358 7.94 -52.99 16.42
CA GLU A 358 8.77 -52.47 15.33
C GLU A 358 8.15 -51.20 14.74
N THR A 359 6.84 -51.21 14.52
CA THR A 359 6.07 -50.03 14.08
C THR A 359 6.22 -48.87 15.07
N VAL A 360 6.06 -49.10 16.38
CA VAL A 360 6.26 -48.05 17.39
C VAL A 360 7.69 -47.51 17.38
N ARG A 361 8.70 -48.38 17.23
CA ARG A 361 10.12 -47.97 17.20
C ARG A 361 10.45 -47.15 15.95
N SER A 362 9.88 -47.54 14.80
CA SER A 362 10.04 -46.80 13.55
C SER A 362 9.39 -45.43 13.64
N ALA A 363 8.16 -45.35 14.16
CA ALA A 363 7.46 -44.09 14.39
C ALA A 363 8.20 -43.20 15.40
N TYR A 364 8.76 -43.77 16.47
CA TYR A 364 9.59 -43.05 17.44
C TYR A 364 10.83 -42.42 16.79
N SER A 365 11.43 -43.09 15.82
CA SER A 365 12.60 -42.56 15.11
C SER A 365 12.25 -41.34 14.26
N ALA A 366 11.06 -41.34 13.64
CA ALA A 366 10.52 -40.18 12.94
C ALA A 366 10.14 -39.06 13.93
N ALA A 367 9.51 -39.41 15.05
CA ALA A 367 9.14 -38.47 16.10
C ALA A 367 10.37 -37.79 16.73
N LYS A 368 11.47 -38.52 16.91
CA LYS A 368 12.74 -37.98 17.40
C LYS A 368 13.30 -36.90 16.48
N ARG A 369 13.26 -37.10 15.16
CA ARG A 369 13.66 -36.06 14.21
C ARG A 369 12.74 -34.84 14.31
N GLY A 370 11.42 -35.09 14.33
CA GLY A 370 10.43 -34.02 14.44
C GLY A 370 10.58 -33.17 15.71
N VAL A 371 10.85 -33.77 16.87
CA VAL A 371 11.10 -32.98 18.09
C VAL A 371 12.43 -32.25 18.05
N THR A 372 13.49 -32.82 17.47
CA THR A 372 14.76 -32.12 17.29
C THR A 372 14.57 -30.88 16.42
N GLU A 373 13.87 -31.00 15.30
CA GLU A 373 13.53 -29.86 14.42
C GLU A 373 12.64 -28.84 15.13
N ALA A 374 11.68 -29.26 15.96
CA ALA A 374 10.79 -28.36 16.68
C ALA A 374 11.49 -27.57 17.81
N VAL A 375 12.51 -28.15 18.43
CA VAL A 375 13.24 -27.57 19.57
C VAL A 375 14.38 -26.64 19.13
N GLU A 376 14.93 -26.85 17.93
CA GLU A 376 16.09 -26.13 17.43
C GLU A 376 15.91 -24.59 17.39
N PRO A 377 14.78 -24.01 16.95
CA PRO A 377 14.62 -22.55 16.93
C PRO A 377 14.71 -21.91 18.31
N THR A 378 14.16 -22.59 19.34
CA THR A 378 14.27 -22.14 20.73
C THR A 378 15.71 -22.26 21.23
N ALA A 379 16.39 -23.36 20.89
CA ALA A 379 17.78 -23.58 21.26
C ALA A 379 18.72 -22.54 20.64
N GLU A 380 18.54 -22.22 19.35
CA GLU A 380 19.30 -21.20 18.62
C GLU A 380 19.11 -19.81 19.25
N THR A 381 17.87 -19.41 19.53
CA THR A 381 17.57 -18.14 20.22
C THR A 381 18.26 -18.04 21.59
N LEU A 382 18.37 -19.16 22.32
CA LEU A 382 19.08 -19.21 23.60
C LEU A 382 20.59 -19.13 23.41
N ARG A 383 21.14 -19.85 22.41
CA ARG A 383 22.58 -19.82 22.08
C ARG A 383 23.02 -18.41 21.65
N GLU A 384 22.22 -17.68 20.87
CA GLU A 384 22.52 -16.29 20.50
C GLU A 384 22.60 -15.38 21.73
N LYS A 385 21.63 -15.50 22.65
CA LYS A 385 21.59 -14.69 23.88
C LYS A 385 22.76 -14.99 24.81
N GLU A 386 23.09 -16.27 24.98
CA GLU A 386 24.26 -16.66 25.78
C GLU A 386 25.57 -16.30 25.06
N GLY A 387 25.62 -16.37 23.72
CA GLY A 387 26.75 -15.94 22.90
C GLY A 387 27.11 -14.48 23.15
N ALA A 388 26.12 -13.58 23.07
CA ALA A 388 26.31 -12.16 23.37
C ALA A 388 26.79 -11.93 24.82
N ALA A 389 26.29 -12.72 25.77
CA ALA A 389 26.72 -12.67 27.16
C ALA A 389 28.16 -13.18 27.37
N ILE A 390 28.57 -14.18 26.60
CA ILE A 390 29.95 -14.70 26.59
C ILE A 390 30.89 -13.63 26.04
N GLU A 391 30.55 -13.01 24.92
CA GLU A 391 31.37 -11.98 24.28
C GLU A 391 31.65 -10.81 25.23
N GLU A 392 30.60 -10.25 25.85
CA GLU A 392 30.72 -9.22 26.90
C GLU A 392 31.66 -9.69 28.02
N ARG A 393 31.52 -10.94 28.46
CA ARG A 393 32.34 -11.48 29.54
C ARG A 393 33.80 -11.73 29.13
N ILE A 394 34.05 -12.12 27.88
CA ILE A 394 35.39 -12.30 27.32
C ILE A 394 36.10 -10.95 27.23
N GLU A 395 35.41 -9.90 26.76
CA GLU A 395 35.94 -8.54 26.72
C GLU A 395 36.32 -8.05 28.11
N GLU A 396 35.43 -8.20 29.11
CA GLU A 396 35.72 -7.85 30.51
C GLU A 396 36.96 -8.60 31.07
N ILE A 397 37.12 -9.88 30.72
CA ILE A 397 38.29 -10.68 31.13
C ILE A 397 39.54 -10.12 30.44
N GLY A 398 39.49 -9.88 29.14
CA GLY A 398 40.60 -9.34 28.35
C GLY A 398 41.08 -7.99 28.90
N GLU A 399 40.18 -7.03 29.09
CA GLU A 399 40.50 -5.71 29.66
C GLU A 399 41.17 -5.80 31.04
N TYR A 400 40.75 -6.75 31.88
CA TYR A 400 41.35 -6.97 33.19
C TYR A 400 42.79 -7.45 33.08
N TYR A 401 43.08 -8.42 32.19
CA TYR A 401 44.42 -8.96 32.01
C TYR A 401 45.34 -7.99 31.25
N ASP A 402 44.82 -7.22 30.29
CA ASP A 402 45.55 -6.14 29.61
C ASP A 402 46.03 -5.07 30.58
N ARG A 403 45.13 -4.59 31.44
CA ARG A 403 45.49 -3.64 32.51
C ARG A 403 46.61 -4.20 33.39
N ARG A 404 46.53 -5.48 33.73
CA ARG A 404 47.53 -6.14 34.58
C ARG A 404 48.90 -6.24 33.90
N ARG A 405 48.93 -6.49 32.58
CA ARG A 405 50.18 -6.49 31.80
C ARG A 405 50.76 -5.08 31.66
N ALA A 406 49.92 -4.07 31.44
CA ALA A 406 50.33 -2.67 31.37
C ALA A 406 50.97 -2.17 32.69
N GLU A 407 50.44 -2.58 33.85
CA GLU A 407 51.06 -2.30 35.17
C GLU A 407 52.46 -2.90 35.30
N LEU A 408 52.75 -4.02 34.63
CA LEU A 408 54.10 -4.62 34.61
C LEU A 408 55.03 -3.85 33.67
N ASP A 409 54.52 -3.40 32.51
CA ASP A 409 55.27 -2.53 31.59
C ASP A 409 55.64 -1.19 32.22
N GLU A 410 54.73 -0.60 32.99
CA GLU A 410 54.99 0.63 33.72
C GLU A 410 56.13 0.48 34.74
N GLN A 411 56.26 -0.69 35.39
CA GLN A 411 57.38 -0.98 36.30
C GLN A 411 58.72 -1.02 35.56
N VAL A 412 58.76 -1.65 34.38
CA VAL A 412 59.96 -1.69 33.53
C VAL A 412 60.30 -0.29 33.03
N ALA A 413 59.30 0.49 32.58
CA ALA A 413 59.47 1.87 32.11
C ALA A 413 60.01 2.78 33.22
N SER A 414 59.45 2.70 34.43
CA SER A 414 59.91 3.46 35.60
C SER A 414 61.37 3.15 35.95
N LYS A 415 61.80 1.88 35.85
CA LYS A 415 63.21 1.51 36.06
C LYS A 415 64.13 2.03 34.96
N ARG A 416 63.68 2.06 33.70
CA ARG A 416 64.44 2.66 32.58
C ARG A 416 64.63 4.16 32.76
N GLU A 417 63.59 4.88 33.17
CA GLU A 417 63.67 6.32 33.46
C GLU A 417 64.65 6.60 34.61
N ALA A 418 64.67 5.75 35.64
CA ALA A 418 65.66 5.87 36.71
C ALA A 418 67.11 5.72 36.22
N ILE A 419 67.37 4.81 35.27
CA ILE A 419 68.69 4.65 34.62
C ILE A 419 69.07 5.91 33.82
N GLU A 420 68.12 6.47 33.06
CA GLU A 420 68.32 7.72 32.32
C GLU A 420 68.67 8.88 33.28
N GLU A 421 67.98 8.99 34.41
CA GLU A 421 68.27 9.99 35.44
C GLU A 421 69.72 9.85 35.98
N PHE A 422 70.21 8.61 36.18
CA PHE A 422 71.59 8.36 36.56
C PHE A 422 72.60 8.75 35.47
N SER A 423 72.27 8.50 34.20
CA SER A 423 73.09 8.93 33.05
C SER A 423 73.20 10.44 32.97
N GLU A 424 72.10 11.17 33.13
CA GLU A 424 72.14 12.65 33.15
C GLU A 424 72.94 13.19 34.33
N LYS A 425 72.79 12.58 35.52
CA LYS A 425 73.57 12.94 36.72
C LYS A 425 75.06 12.70 36.50
N TYR A 426 75.42 11.63 35.79
CA TYR A 426 76.80 11.33 35.38
C TYR A 426 77.37 12.43 34.48
N ASP A 427 76.64 12.84 33.43
CA ASP A 427 77.08 13.86 32.48
C ASP A 427 77.27 15.24 33.14
N ARG A 428 76.37 15.60 34.07
CA ARG A 428 76.42 16.87 34.81
C ARG A 428 77.49 16.92 35.90
N ALA A 429 78.03 15.79 36.34
CA ALA A 429 78.98 15.74 37.44
C ALA A 429 80.35 16.33 37.04
N ALA A 430 80.86 17.29 37.83
CA ALA A 430 82.13 17.98 37.57
C ALA A 430 83.37 17.23 38.09
N GLY A 431 83.22 16.26 39.00
CA GLY A 431 84.32 15.54 39.65
C GLY A 431 84.34 14.04 39.35
N ASP A 432 85.52 13.49 39.12
CA ASP A 432 85.73 12.09 38.72
C ASP A 432 85.20 11.09 39.75
N GLU A 433 85.32 11.39 41.05
CA GLU A 433 84.79 10.51 42.12
C GLU A 433 83.26 10.42 42.08
N THR A 434 82.59 11.54 41.81
CA THR A 434 81.11 11.58 41.70
C THR A 434 80.63 10.88 40.42
N ARG A 435 81.38 11.02 39.32
CA ARG A 435 81.12 10.27 38.07
C ARG A 435 81.24 8.76 38.28
N LEU A 436 82.30 8.29 38.94
CA LEU A 436 82.47 6.86 39.22
C LEU A 436 81.38 6.30 40.13
N ARG A 437 80.83 7.11 41.05
CA ARG A 437 79.67 6.71 41.86
C ARG A 437 78.42 6.53 41.00
N TYR A 438 78.04 7.52 40.19
CA TYR A 438 76.86 7.41 39.33
C TYR A 438 76.99 6.29 38.29
N LEU A 439 78.19 6.03 37.77
CA LEU A 439 78.43 4.89 36.87
C LEU A 439 78.20 3.54 37.56
N ARG A 440 78.52 3.44 38.87
CA ARG A 440 78.24 2.22 39.65
C ARG A 440 76.74 2.05 39.88
N GLU A 441 76.06 3.12 40.32
CA GLU A 441 74.62 3.13 40.53
C GLU A 441 73.86 2.82 39.23
N GLN A 442 74.33 3.35 38.08
CA GLN A 442 73.80 3.04 36.76
C GLN A 442 73.91 1.55 36.41
N ARG A 443 75.09 0.94 36.58
CA ARG A 443 75.28 -0.50 36.30
C ARG A 443 74.43 -1.38 37.20
N GLU A 444 74.33 -1.04 38.48
CA GLU A 444 73.46 -1.77 39.42
C GLU A 444 71.99 -1.65 39.00
N ALA A 445 71.55 -0.46 38.57
CA ALA A 445 70.21 -0.27 38.04
C ALA A 445 69.97 -1.00 36.71
N GLU A 446 70.99 -1.12 35.83
CA GLU A 446 70.94 -1.90 34.58
C GLU A 446 70.80 -3.41 34.85
N ASP A 447 71.57 -3.96 35.80
CA ASP A 447 71.48 -5.36 36.22
C ASP A 447 70.10 -5.66 36.85
N ASP A 448 69.60 -4.74 37.68
CA ASP A 448 68.25 -4.79 38.26
C ASP A 448 67.16 -4.76 37.17
N LEU A 449 67.31 -3.89 36.15
CA LEU A 449 66.37 -3.81 35.04
C LEU A 449 66.37 -5.09 34.22
N ALA A 450 67.54 -5.68 33.96
CA ALA A 450 67.64 -6.94 33.22
C ALA A 450 66.92 -8.08 33.97
N THR A 451 67.09 -8.15 35.29
CA THR A 451 66.39 -9.12 36.14
C THR A 451 64.88 -8.88 36.13
N LEU A 452 64.45 -7.64 36.37
CA LEU A 452 63.03 -7.26 36.37
C LEU A 452 62.36 -7.53 35.02
N THR A 453 63.05 -7.26 33.91
CA THR A 453 62.51 -7.51 32.56
C THR A 453 62.26 -9.00 32.35
N GLY A 454 63.18 -9.87 32.79
CA GLY A 454 62.97 -11.32 32.74
C GLY A 454 61.77 -11.79 33.56
N ASP A 455 61.66 -11.31 34.80
CA ASP A 455 60.56 -11.64 35.71
C ASP A 455 59.20 -11.13 35.17
N VAL A 456 59.18 -9.94 34.57
CA VAL A 456 57.98 -9.36 33.95
C VAL A 456 57.54 -10.17 32.74
N GLU A 457 58.46 -10.58 31.86
CA GLU A 457 58.11 -11.40 30.69
C GLU A 457 57.56 -12.78 31.12
N GLU A 458 58.18 -13.43 32.11
CA GLU A 458 57.66 -14.68 32.66
C GLU A 458 56.26 -14.47 33.27
N ARG A 459 56.05 -13.38 34.02
CA ARG A 459 54.74 -13.11 34.61
C ARG A 459 53.68 -12.77 33.56
N LYS A 460 54.03 -12.07 32.48
CA LYS A 460 53.12 -11.80 31.37
C LYS A 460 52.67 -13.09 30.69
N GLU A 461 53.57 -14.06 30.52
CA GLU A 461 53.21 -15.37 29.96
C GLU A 461 52.23 -16.11 30.89
N GLN A 462 52.48 -16.12 32.19
CA GLN A 462 51.54 -16.71 33.15
C GLN A 462 50.17 -16.03 33.11
N LEU A 463 50.12 -14.70 32.97
CA LEU A 463 48.86 -13.96 32.84
C LEU A 463 48.12 -14.33 31.55
N ARG A 464 48.82 -14.56 30.43
CA ARG A 464 48.21 -15.04 29.16
C ARG A 464 47.58 -16.42 29.32
N ASP A 465 48.27 -17.33 30.00
CA ASP A 465 47.73 -18.66 30.27
C ASP A 465 46.51 -18.60 31.21
N GLU A 466 46.59 -17.80 32.29
CA GLU A 466 45.47 -17.57 33.21
C GLU A 466 44.26 -16.95 32.49
N GLU A 467 44.48 -15.98 31.60
CA GLU A 467 43.44 -15.35 30.77
C GLU A 467 42.71 -16.38 29.89
N ARG A 468 43.47 -17.21 29.16
CA ARG A 468 42.92 -18.26 28.31
C ARG A 468 42.06 -19.25 29.10
N ASP A 469 42.55 -19.71 30.25
CA ASP A 469 41.80 -20.65 31.10
C ASP A 469 40.49 -20.02 31.62
N ARG A 470 40.49 -18.70 31.89
CA ARG A 470 39.28 -17.97 32.31
C ARG A 470 38.27 -17.81 31.18
N ILE A 471 38.73 -17.58 29.96
CA ILE A 471 37.88 -17.52 28.77
C ILE A 471 37.24 -18.89 28.51
N ASP A 472 38.01 -19.97 28.55
CA ASP A 472 37.50 -21.34 28.38
C ASP A 472 36.45 -21.70 29.46
N GLU A 473 36.72 -21.33 30.72
CA GLU A 473 35.78 -21.49 31.84
C GLU A 473 34.47 -20.70 31.62
N ALA A 474 34.56 -19.50 31.02
CA ALA A 474 33.39 -18.68 30.70
C ALA A 474 32.57 -19.30 29.56
N ILE A 475 33.20 -19.75 28.48
CA ILE A 475 32.53 -20.40 27.35
C ILE A 475 31.78 -21.65 27.82
N GLU A 476 32.43 -22.53 28.59
CA GLU A 476 31.81 -23.77 29.05
C GLU A 476 30.63 -23.50 30.01
N ARG A 477 30.72 -22.46 30.85
CA ARG A 477 29.58 -22.05 31.69
C ARG A 477 28.36 -21.66 30.86
N HIS A 478 28.55 -20.90 29.80
CA HIS A 478 27.45 -20.34 29.02
C HIS A 478 26.99 -21.25 27.87
N ARG A 479 27.51 -22.47 27.81
CA ARG A 479 27.04 -23.50 26.89
C ARG A 479 25.56 -23.79 27.15
N VAL A 480 24.78 -23.85 26.07
CA VAL A 480 23.37 -24.24 26.09
C VAL A 480 23.26 -25.72 25.74
N ASP A 481 22.90 -26.54 26.72
CA ASP A 481 22.62 -27.96 26.52
C ASP A 481 21.10 -28.21 26.48
N VAL A 482 20.67 -29.10 25.60
CA VAL A 482 19.27 -29.44 25.39
C VAL A 482 19.07 -30.93 25.62
N GLU A 483 18.33 -31.27 26.67
CA GLU A 483 17.97 -32.65 26.99
C GLU A 483 16.53 -32.91 26.56
N VAL A 484 16.30 -33.96 25.76
CA VAL A 484 14.96 -34.32 25.27
C VAL A 484 14.59 -35.72 25.77
N ASP A 485 13.61 -35.76 26.66
CA ASP A 485 13.06 -37.00 27.23
C ASP A 485 11.71 -37.35 26.60
N LEU A 486 11.48 -38.64 26.33
CA LEU A 486 10.15 -39.13 25.98
C LEU A 486 9.31 -39.29 27.26
N ALA A 487 8.25 -38.51 27.39
CA ALA A 487 7.33 -38.54 28.52
C ALA A 487 6.24 -39.62 28.36
N SER A 488 5.61 -39.70 27.18
CA SER A 488 4.52 -40.65 26.94
C SER A 488 4.32 -40.97 25.45
N VAL A 489 3.63 -42.08 25.19
CA VAL A 489 3.20 -42.50 23.84
C VAL A 489 1.70 -42.80 23.89
N THR A 490 0.94 -42.20 22.98
CA THR A 490 -0.52 -42.36 22.88
C THR A 490 -0.88 -42.82 21.47
N ALA A 491 -1.59 -43.95 21.37
CA ALA A 491 -2.24 -44.39 20.15
C ALA A 491 -3.52 -43.57 19.94
N LEU A 492 -3.59 -42.89 18.80
CA LEU A 492 -4.73 -42.12 18.35
C LEU A 492 -5.53 -42.95 17.35
N THR A 493 -6.84 -42.94 17.49
CA THR A 493 -7.79 -43.37 16.47
C THR A 493 -8.68 -42.18 16.12
N TYR A 494 -8.78 -41.80 14.85
CA TYR A 494 -9.57 -40.65 14.43
C TYR A 494 -10.49 -40.97 13.26
N GLU A 495 -11.64 -40.30 13.22
CA GLU A 495 -12.68 -40.58 12.23
C GLU A 495 -12.37 -39.90 10.89
N ARG A 496 -12.74 -40.58 9.80
CA ARG A 496 -12.83 -40.03 8.44
C ARG A 496 -14.25 -40.23 7.94
N GLY A 497 -14.83 -39.18 7.36
CA GLY A 497 -16.23 -39.20 6.97
C GLY A 497 -16.54 -38.34 5.74
N ILE A 498 -17.83 -38.12 5.54
CA ILE A 498 -18.38 -37.22 4.54
C ILE A 498 -19.05 -36.06 5.29
N LEU A 499 -18.65 -34.85 4.95
CA LEU A 499 -19.20 -33.59 5.45
C LEU A 499 -20.19 -33.05 4.41
N SER A 500 -21.44 -32.88 4.83
CA SER A 500 -22.49 -32.27 4.03
C SER A 500 -22.55 -30.77 4.32
N LEU A 501 -22.43 -29.96 3.27
CA LEU A 501 -22.38 -28.51 3.33
C LEU A 501 -23.49 -27.91 2.48
N ALA A 502 -24.12 -26.85 2.97
CA ALA A 502 -24.95 -25.96 2.18
C ALA A 502 -24.17 -24.64 1.95
N VAL A 503 -23.90 -24.33 0.68
CA VAL A 503 -23.14 -23.17 0.22
C VAL A 503 -24.11 -22.23 -0.49
N THR A 504 -24.19 -20.97 -0.06
CA THR A 504 -25.07 -19.98 -0.69
C THR A 504 -24.36 -18.66 -0.96
N ASP A 505 -24.71 -18.00 -2.07
CA ASP A 505 -24.28 -16.63 -2.40
C ASP A 505 -25.36 -15.58 -2.08
N GLY A 506 -26.41 -15.98 -1.35
CA GLY A 506 -27.57 -15.16 -1.01
C GLY A 506 -28.75 -15.30 -1.97
N GLU A 507 -28.51 -15.71 -3.22
CA GLU A 507 -29.56 -15.95 -4.22
C GLU A 507 -29.76 -17.43 -4.51
N THR A 508 -28.66 -18.18 -4.59
CA THR A 508 -28.64 -19.60 -4.89
C THR A 508 -28.01 -20.40 -3.77
N THR A 509 -28.47 -21.63 -3.57
CA THR A 509 -27.91 -22.55 -2.58
C THR A 509 -27.56 -23.88 -3.24
N ALA A 510 -26.30 -24.28 -3.14
CA ALA A 510 -25.83 -25.61 -3.53
C ALA A 510 -25.63 -26.48 -2.29
N ARG A 511 -26.01 -27.76 -2.38
CA ARG A 511 -25.64 -28.78 -1.40
C ARG A 511 -24.50 -29.61 -1.94
N VAL A 512 -23.38 -29.61 -1.23
CA VAL A 512 -22.17 -30.33 -1.62
C VAL A 512 -21.73 -31.26 -0.50
N SER A 513 -21.15 -32.40 -0.88
CA SER A 513 -20.61 -33.38 0.05
C SER A 513 -19.12 -33.54 -0.19
N VAL A 514 -18.30 -33.34 0.83
CA VAL A 514 -16.84 -33.50 0.75
C VAL A 514 -16.37 -34.60 1.70
N SER A 515 -15.34 -35.35 1.33
CA SER A 515 -14.66 -36.22 2.30
C SER A 515 -13.87 -35.33 3.26
N TYR A 516 -14.01 -35.57 4.55
CA TYR A 516 -13.40 -34.75 5.60
C TYR A 516 -12.78 -35.62 6.68
N VAL A 517 -11.58 -35.24 7.13
CA VAL A 517 -10.89 -35.84 8.28
C VAL A 517 -10.76 -34.78 9.38
N PRO A 518 -11.67 -34.76 10.37
CA PRO A 518 -11.69 -33.71 11.41
C PRO A 518 -10.39 -33.54 12.19
N ALA A 519 -9.60 -34.60 12.33
CA ALA A 519 -8.39 -34.58 13.15
C ALA A 519 -7.17 -33.99 12.44
N THR A 520 -7.12 -34.06 11.10
CA THR A 520 -6.05 -33.49 10.26
C THR A 520 -6.51 -32.26 9.48
N GLU A 521 -7.80 -31.93 9.52
CA GLU A 521 -8.43 -30.85 8.72
C GLU A 521 -8.29 -31.02 7.20
N GLU A 522 -8.13 -32.26 6.75
CA GLU A 522 -8.03 -32.54 5.32
C GLU A 522 -9.40 -32.69 4.68
N PHE A 523 -9.59 -32.05 3.53
CA PHE A 523 -10.80 -32.09 2.72
C PHE A 523 -10.49 -32.63 1.33
N PHE A 524 -11.36 -33.48 0.80
CA PHE A 524 -11.21 -34.06 -0.54
C PHE A 524 -12.56 -34.18 -1.26
N GLY A 525 -12.54 -34.17 -2.59
CA GLY A 525 -13.71 -34.47 -3.43
C GLY A 525 -14.74 -33.35 -3.50
N LEU A 526 -14.30 -32.09 -3.54
CA LEU A 526 -15.19 -30.95 -3.82
C LEU A 526 -15.38 -30.80 -5.33
N ASP A 527 -15.87 -31.83 -6.00
CA ASP A 527 -15.83 -31.90 -7.45
C ASP A 527 -16.65 -30.79 -8.13
N CYS A 528 -16.06 -30.12 -9.13
CA CYS A 528 -16.79 -29.21 -10.01
C CYS A 528 -17.92 -29.97 -10.71
N ALA A 529 -19.16 -29.50 -10.58
CA ALA A 529 -20.34 -30.15 -11.17
C ALA A 529 -20.31 -30.23 -12.71
N SER A 530 -19.44 -29.47 -13.37
CA SER A 530 -19.27 -29.47 -14.83
C SER A 530 -18.12 -30.37 -15.30
N CYS A 531 -16.89 -30.13 -14.84
CA CYS A 531 -15.72 -30.86 -15.33
C CYS A 531 -15.27 -32.03 -14.42
N GLY A 532 -15.81 -32.14 -13.20
CA GLY A 532 -15.39 -33.12 -12.20
C GLY A 532 -14.01 -32.88 -11.59
N THR A 533 -13.36 -31.75 -11.89
CA THR A 533 -12.08 -31.38 -11.27
C THR A 533 -12.32 -30.95 -9.83
N ASP A 534 -11.55 -31.52 -8.89
CA ASP A 534 -11.54 -31.13 -7.49
C ASP A 534 -10.68 -29.85 -7.31
N PRO A 535 -11.26 -28.69 -6.99
CA PRO A 535 -10.53 -27.46 -6.73
C PRO A 535 -9.76 -27.51 -5.40
N LEU A 536 -9.98 -28.53 -4.55
CA LEU A 536 -9.19 -28.77 -3.34
C LEU A 536 -7.93 -29.59 -3.59
N ALA A 537 -7.78 -30.23 -4.76
CA ALA A 537 -6.58 -30.98 -5.08
C ALA A 537 -5.41 -30.01 -5.28
N GLU A 538 -4.66 -29.76 -4.21
CA GLU A 538 -3.37 -29.07 -4.25
C GLU A 538 -2.35 -29.98 -4.93
N ASP A 539 -2.28 -29.95 -6.27
CA ASP A 539 -1.18 -30.36 -7.15
C ASP A 539 -1.71 -30.37 -8.61
N ALA A 540 -1.08 -29.82 -9.65
CA ALA A 540 0.26 -30.20 -10.07
C ALA A 540 0.86 -29.20 -11.09
N SER A 541 1.65 -28.24 -10.60
CA SER A 541 3.00 -27.95 -11.11
C SER A 541 3.56 -26.73 -10.38
N ALA A 542 4.44 -26.96 -9.41
CA ALA A 542 5.21 -25.93 -8.71
C ALA A 542 6.19 -25.15 -9.62
N ASP A 543 6.13 -25.34 -10.94
CA ASP A 543 7.09 -24.83 -11.93
C ASP A 543 6.47 -23.82 -12.92
N GLN A 544 5.20 -23.43 -12.73
CA GLN A 544 4.62 -22.31 -13.47
C GLN A 544 4.17 -21.20 -12.52
N PRO A 545 4.76 -19.99 -12.62
CA PRO A 545 4.21 -18.80 -11.97
C PRO A 545 2.93 -18.40 -12.72
N GLN A 546 1.82 -19.08 -12.41
CA GLN A 546 0.49 -18.64 -12.81
C GLN A 546 0.07 -17.50 -11.87
N PRO A 547 -0.49 -16.40 -12.40
CA PRO A 547 -0.91 -15.26 -11.59
C PRO A 547 -1.99 -15.70 -10.59
N ALA A 548 -1.90 -15.18 -9.36
CA ALA A 548 -2.72 -15.50 -8.18
C ALA A 548 -4.24 -15.18 -8.30
N ALA A 549 -4.80 -15.14 -9.50
CA ALA A 549 -6.24 -15.21 -9.73
C ALA A 549 -6.68 -16.68 -9.57
N VAL A 550 -6.63 -17.14 -8.32
CA VAL A 550 -7.15 -18.43 -7.87
C VAL A 550 -8.48 -18.71 -8.55
N ASN A 551 -8.60 -19.90 -9.16
CA ASN A 551 -9.81 -20.47 -9.74
C ASN A 551 -10.87 -20.66 -8.64
N ARG A 552 -11.38 -19.55 -8.08
CA ARG A 552 -12.36 -19.57 -7.01
C ARG A 552 -13.63 -20.23 -7.53
N PRO A 553 -14.18 -21.21 -6.82
CA PRO A 553 -15.42 -21.82 -7.23
C PRO A 553 -16.53 -20.76 -7.29
N GLY A 554 -17.43 -20.92 -8.25
CA GLY A 554 -18.64 -20.11 -8.44
C GLY A 554 -19.88 -20.95 -8.19
N LEU A 555 -20.95 -20.32 -7.70
CA LEU A 555 -22.28 -20.92 -7.73
C LEU A 555 -22.96 -20.53 -9.05
N CYS A 556 -23.42 -21.54 -9.78
CA CYS A 556 -24.28 -21.34 -10.94
C CYS A 556 -25.72 -21.10 -10.48
N ILE A 557 -26.51 -20.34 -11.25
CA ILE A 557 -27.95 -20.13 -11.01
C ILE A 557 -28.75 -21.44 -10.79
N GLY A 558 -28.27 -22.56 -11.34
CA GLY A 558 -28.85 -23.90 -11.12
C GLY A 558 -28.53 -24.52 -9.75
N GLY A 559 -27.84 -23.83 -8.85
CA GLY A 559 -27.41 -24.36 -7.55
C GLY A 559 -26.25 -25.34 -7.65
N HIS A 560 -25.39 -25.20 -8.68
CA HIS A 560 -24.22 -26.04 -8.87
C HIS A 560 -22.94 -25.30 -8.46
N LEU A 561 -22.06 -25.97 -7.72
CA LEU A 561 -20.71 -25.48 -7.44
C LEU A 561 -19.78 -25.86 -8.59
N VAL A 562 -19.15 -24.86 -9.22
CA VAL A 562 -18.27 -25.06 -10.38
C VAL A 562 -16.95 -24.31 -10.25
N CYS A 563 -15.88 -24.82 -10.86
CA CYS A 563 -14.58 -24.12 -10.89
C CYS A 563 -14.65 -22.85 -11.74
N GLY A 564 -13.67 -21.94 -11.56
CA GLY A 564 -13.59 -20.67 -12.29
C GLY A 564 -13.64 -20.82 -13.81
N ASP A 565 -12.98 -21.85 -14.36
CA ASP A 565 -12.96 -22.12 -15.80
C ASP A 565 -14.31 -22.59 -16.35
N CYS A 566 -15.10 -23.31 -15.54
CA CYS A 566 -16.43 -23.78 -15.94
C CYS A 566 -17.53 -22.76 -15.64
N ALA A 567 -17.22 -21.69 -14.90
CA ALA A 567 -18.13 -20.63 -14.55
C ALA A 567 -18.16 -19.54 -15.63
N LEU A 568 -19.16 -19.59 -16.51
CA LEU A 568 -19.42 -18.51 -17.46
C LEU A 568 -20.16 -17.39 -16.74
N ARG A 569 -19.57 -16.20 -16.66
CA ARG A 569 -20.20 -15.02 -16.05
C ARG A 569 -20.70 -14.07 -17.12
N CYS A 570 -21.94 -13.64 -17.01
CA CYS A 570 -22.46 -12.57 -17.86
C CYS A 570 -21.67 -11.29 -17.60
N ARG A 571 -21.02 -10.72 -18.62
CA ARG A 571 -20.23 -9.49 -18.46
C ARG A 571 -21.05 -8.28 -17.96
N THR A 572 -22.37 -8.29 -18.17
CA THR A 572 -23.24 -7.16 -17.84
C THR A 572 -23.87 -7.27 -16.45
N CYS A 573 -24.52 -8.39 -16.13
CA CYS A 573 -25.20 -8.58 -14.84
C CYS A 573 -24.42 -9.44 -13.83
N SER A 574 -23.25 -9.97 -14.21
CA SER A 574 -22.42 -10.89 -13.41
C SER A 574 -23.04 -12.24 -13.04
N GLU A 575 -24.25 -12.55 -13.54
CA GLU A 575 -24.89 -13.84 -13.37
C GLU A 575 -23.99 -14.97 -13.85
N THR A 576 -23.82 -16.01 -13.02
CA THR A 576 -22.91 -17.12 -13.28
C THR A 576 -23.67 -18.37 -13.71
N ARG A 577 -23.21 -19.01 -14.78
CA ARG A 577 -23.75 -20.27 -15.31
C ARG A 577 -22.65 -21.27 -15.63
N CYS A 578 -22.92 -22.54 -15.35
CA CYS A 578 -22.03 -23.62 -15.76
C CYS A 578 -22.40 -24.15 -17.14
N SER A 579 -21.42 -24.74 -17.85
CA SER A 579 -21.64 -25.33 -19.17
C SER A 579 -22.73 -26.42 -19.19
N SER A 580 -22.88 -27.19 -18.10
CA SER A 580 -23.94 -28.20 -18.01
C SER A 580 -25.35 -27.58 -17.98
N CYS A 581 -25.53 -26.45 -17.28
CA CYS A 581 -26.78 -25.69 -17.32
C CYS A 581 -27.00 -25.01 -18.68
N PHE A 582 -25.91 -24.67 -19.38
CA PHE A 582 -25.97 -24.09 -20.72
C PHE A 582 -26.42 -25.12 -21.76
N ASP A 583 -25.86 -26.33 -21.76
CA ASP A 583 -26.23 -27.38 -22.72
C ASP A 583 -27.66 -27.90 -22.50
N ALA A 584 -28.12 -27.96 -21.25
CA ALA A 584 -29.48 -28.37 -20.92
C ALA A 584 -30.54 -27.40 -21.48
N ALA A 585 -30.23 -26.10 -21.54
CA ALA A 585 -31.10 -25.08 -22.12
C ALA A 585 -31.23 -25.19 -23.65
N GLY A 586 -30.15 -25.54 -24.36
CA GLY A 586 -30.12 -25.58 -25.82
C GLY A 586 -30.85 -26.79 -26.44
N ALA A 587 -31.02 -27.88 -25.68
CA ALA A 587 -31.59 -29.13 -26.19
C ALA A 587 -33.13 -29.12 -26.35
N GLY A 588 -33.83 -28.07 -25.88
CA GLY A 588 -35.30 -28.02 -25.86
C GLY A 588 -35.99 -27.57 -27.16
N THR A 589 -35.26 -27.05 -28.15
CA THR A 589 -35.85 -26.32 -29.30
C THR A 589 -35.70 -27.00 -30.66
N GLU A 590 -35.43 -28.30 -30.74
CA GLU A 590 -35.62 -29.04 -31.99
C GLU A 590 -37.09 -29.47 -32.14
N THR A 591 -37.82 -28.64 -32.87
CA THR A 591 -39.17 -28.89 -33.40
C THR A 591 -39.33 -30.31 -33.95
N ASN A 592 -40.08 -31.13 -33.21
CA ASN A 592 -40.69 -32.36 -33.70
C ASN A 592 -41.76 -32.03 -34.76
N LEU A 593 -41.33 -31.88 -36.01
CA LEU A 593 -42.19 -32.02 -37.19
C LEU A 593 -41.82 -33.32 -37.91
N SER A 594 -42.28 -34.45 -37.37
CA SER A 594 -42.46 -35.65 -38.18
C SER A 594 -43.77 -36.33 -37.82
N GLU A 595 -44.72 -36.22 -38.75
CA GLU A 595 -45.95 -36.99 -38.75
C GLU A 595 -45.62 -38.49 -38.79
N SER A 596 -46.13 -39.28 -37.85
CA SER A 596 -46.30 -40.71 -38.08
C SER A 596 -47.50 -41.28 -37.33
N GLU A 597 -48.31 -42.01 -38.10
CA GLU A 597 -49.50 -42.76 -37.73
C GLU A 597 -49.21 -43.89 -36.71
N PRO A 598 -50.25 -44.39 -35.99
CA PRO A 598 -50.04 -45.28 -34.87
C PRO A 598 -49.91 -46.73 -35.33
N THR A 599 -48.89 -47.44 -34.85
CA THR A 599 -48.91 -48.90 -34.79
C THR A 599 -48.60 -49.42 -33.39
N SER A 600 -49.53 -50.25 -32.94
CA SER A 600 -49.59 -51.00 -31.69
C SER A 600 -48.44 -52.01 -31.55
N GLY A 601 -47.90 -52.19 -30.33
CA GLY A 601 -47.21 -53.44 -30.00
C GLY A 601 -46.39 -53.47 -28.71
N SER A 602 -46.98 -54.12 -27.69
CA SER A 602 -46.32 -55.03 -26.73
C SER A 602 -45.53 -54.49 -25.53
N ALA A 603 -46.09 -54.86 -24.38
CA ALA A 603 -45.58 -54.87 -23.01
C ALA A 603 -44.17 -55.45 -22.79
N GLY A 604 -43.47 -54.88 -21.80
CA GLY A 604 -42.33 -55.46 -21.10
C GLY A 604 -42.07 -54.75 -19.75
N LYS A 605 -42.25 -55.49 -18.65
CA LYS A 605 -41.85 -55.18 -17.25
C LYS A 605 -40.34 -54.89 -17.21
N GLY A 606 -39.73 -54.10 -16.33
CA GLY A 606 -40.10 -53.51 -15.04
C GLY A 606 -38.81 -53.42 -14.23
N SER A 607 -38.42 -52.22 -13.79
CA SER A 607 -37.32 -51.99 -12.86
C SER A 607 -37.56 -50.65 -12.17
N THR A 608 -37.59 -50.70 -10.85
CA THR A 608 -37.88 -49.60 -9.92
C THR A 608 -36.58 -48.86 -9.63
N GLU A 609 -36.43 -47.64 -10.15
CA GLU A 609 -35.38 -46.70 -9.77
C GLU A 609 -35.93 -45.71 -8.71
N PRO A 610 -35.09 -45.23 -7.77
CA PRO A 610 -35.52 -44.28 -6.75
C PRO A 610 -35.65 -42.88 -7.35
N GLY A 611 -36.63 -42.13 -6.85
CA GLY A 611 -37.15 -40.91 -7.46
C GLY A 611 -36.09 -39.83 -7.71
N GLU A 612 -35.90 -39.52 -8.99
CA GLU A 612 -35.51 -38.19 -9.45
C GLU A 612 -36.60 -37.20 -8.97
N GLU A 613 -36.25 -36.37 -8.00
CA GLU A 613 -37.03 -35.19 -7.69
C GLU A 613 -37.04 -34.30 -8.92
N ALA A 614 -38.22 -34.14 -9.51
CA ALA A 614 -38.46 -33.26 -10.63
C ALA A 614 -37.99 -31.85 -10.26
N SER A 615 -36.80 -31.47 -10.73
CA SER A 615 -36.39 -30.09 -10.79
C SER A 615 -37.45 -29.37 -11.60
N ALA A 616 -38.12 -28.41 -10.96
CA ALA A 616 -39.00 -27.50 -11.67
C ALA A 616 -38.17 -26.92 -12.82
N GLY A 617 -38.55 -27.23 -14.06
CA GLY A 617 -37.82 -26.79 -15.25
C GLY A 617 -37.78 -25.28 -15.26
N ILE A 618 -36.69 -24.71 -14.76
CA ILE A 618 -36.37 -23.30 -14.95
C ILE A 618 -36.00 -23.23 -16.43
N ASP A 619 -36.82 -22.54 -17.22
CA ASP A 619 -36.48 -22.20 -18.60
C ASP A 619 -35.28 -21.23 -18.54
N VAL A 620 -34.08 -21.78 -18.73
CA VAL A 620 -32.83 -21.01 -18.72
C VAL A 620 -32.52 -20.62 -20.16
N GLU A 621 -32.49 -19.33 -20.50
CA GLU A 621 -32.15 -18.88 -21.87
C GLU A 621 -30.64 -18.95 -22.12
N PRO A 622 -30.11 -19.37 -23.28
CA PRO A 622 -28.67 -19.49 -23.50
C PRO A 622 -27.93 -18.14 -23.42
N PHE A 623 -26.67 -18.16 -22.98
CA PHE A 623 -25.74 -17.03 -23.18
C PHE A 623 -25.34 -16.95 -24.65
N GLU A 624 -25.30 -15.73 -25.19
CA GLU A 624 -24.79 -15.48 -26.54
C GLU A 624 -23.59 -14.54 -26.46
N ALA A 625 -22.69 -14.63 -27.44
CA ALA A 625 -21.52 -13.78 -27.50
C ALA A 625 -21.89 -12.40 -28.05
N CYS A 626 -21.48 -11.33 -27.37
CA CYS A 626 -21.62 -9.98 -27.89
C CYS A 626 -20.87 -9.85 -29.23
N TRP A 627 -21.51 -9.29 -30.26
CA TRP A 627 -20.91 -9.17 -31.59
C TRP A 627 -19.59 -8.35 -31.59
N LEU A 628 -19.48 -7.34 -30.71
CA LEU A 628 -18.32 -6.45 -30.62
C LEU A 628 -17.17 -7.02 -29.77
N CYS A 629 -17.43 -7.43 -28.52
CA CYS A 629 -16.36 -7.91 -27.62
C CYS A 629 -16.21 -9.43 -27.54
N ARG A 630 -17.14 -10.20 -28.12
CA ARG A 630 -17.18 -11.68 -28.09
C ARG A 630 -17.37 -12.30 -26.70
N ASP A 631 -17.57 -11.51 -25.66
CA ASP A 631 -17.84 -12.03 -24.31
C ASP A 631 -19.24 -12.62 -24.20
N PRO A 632 -19.42 -13.64 -23.33
CA PRO A 632 -20.72 -14.23 -23.06
C PRO A 632 -21.62 -13.27 -22.27
N VAL A 633 -22.84 -13.07 -22.75
CA VAL A 633 -23.83 -12.19 -22.14
C VAL A 633 -25.19 -12.91 -22.14
N CYS A 634 -25.94 -12.78 -21.04
CA CYS A 634 -27.29 -13.36 -20.96
C CYS A 634 -28.23 -12.66 -21.97
N ALA A 635 -29.27 -13.38 -22.39
CA ALA A 635 -30.22 -12.89 -23.38
C ALA A 635 -30.89 -11.56 -22.98
N ASP A 636 -31.20 -11.37 -21.69
CA ASP A 636 -31.73 -10.12 -21.14
C ASP A 636 -30.78 -8.92 -21.26
N CYS A 637 -29.48 -9.16 -21.19
CA CYS A 637 -28.46 -8.12 -21.28
C CYS A 637 -28.02 -7.83 -22.73
N LEU A 638 -28.50 -8.62 -23.70
CA LEU A 638 -28.30 -8.39 -25.12
C LEU A 638 -29.49 -7.65 -25.72
N ALA A 639 -29.22 -6.71 -26.63
CA ALA A 639 -30.24 -6.17 -27.52
C ALA A 639 -29.72 -6.17 -28.95
N SER A 640 -30.64 -6.31 -29.90
CA SER A 640 -30.35 -6.14 -31.31
C SER A 640 -30.20 -4.66 -31.64
N CYS A 641 -29.12 -4.30 -32.33
CA CYS A 641 -28.94 -2.99 -32.92
C CYS A 641 -30.01 -2.76 -34.00
N GLU A 642 -30.79 -1.67 -33.91
CA GLU A 642 -31.82 -1.37 -34.91
C GLU A 642 -31.24 -0.98 -36.28
N VAL A 643 -29.96 -0.61 -36.34
CA VAL A 643 -29.27 -0.22 -37.58
C VAL A 643 -28.74 -1.44 -38.34
N CYS A 644 -28.01 -2.35 -37.68
CA CYS A 644 -27.37 -3.50 -38.33
C CYS A 644 -27.99 -4.87 -37.99
N GLY A 645 -28.88 -4.95 -37.00
CA GLY A 645 -29.53 -6.19 -36.55
C GLY A 645 -28.70 -7.06 -35.60
N GLU A 646 -27.41 -6.78 -35.43
CA GLU A 646 -26.50 -7.58 -34.60
C GLU A 646 -26.78 -7.40 -33.10
N ARG A 647 -26.60 -8.47 -32.31
CA ARG A 647 -26.82 -8.44 -30.86
C ARG A 647 -25.58 -7.95 -30.12
N VAL A 648 -25.76 -6.91 -29.32
CA VAL A 648 -24.69 -6.27 -28.54
C VAL A 648 -25.09 -6.13 -27.06
N CYS A 649 -24.08 -6.20 -26.19
CA CYS A 649 -24.29 -6.06 -24.76
C CYS A 649 -24.59 -4.60 -24.38
N ALA A 650 -25.10 -4.40 -23.16
CA ALA A 650 -25.46 -3.07 -22.66
C ALA A 650 -24.31 -2.05 -22.71
N THR A 651 -23.04 -2.48 -22.59
CA THR A 651 -21.88 -1.57 -22.65
C THR A 651 -21.50 -1.15 -24.07
N HIS A 652 -21.93 -1.91 -25.08
CA HIS A 652 -21.62 -1.63 -26.48
C HIS A 652 -22.84 -1.16 -27.27
N ARG A 653 -23.86 -0.65 -26.57
CA ARG A 653 -25.04 -0.03 -27.16
C ARG A 653 -25.36 1.27 -26.45
N ALA A 654 -25.97 2.20 -27.17
CA ALA A 654 -26.60 3.37 -26.58
C ALA A 654 -27.85 3.75 -27.39
N GLU A 655 -28.71 4.55 -26.77
CA GLU A 655 -29.94 5.05 -27.38
C GLU A 655 -29.62 6.32 -28.17
N CYS A 656 -30.07 6.38 -29.42
CA CYS A 656 -29.92 7.57 -30.24
C CYS A 656 -30.78 8.71 -29.68
N SER A 657 -30.16 9.86 -29.39
CA SER A 657 -30.85 11.02 -28.79
C SER A 657 -31.95 11.61 -29.69
N THR A 658 -31.91 11.34 -31.00
CA THR A 658 -32.91 11.84 -31.96
C THR A 658 -34.14 10.93 -32.08
N CYS A 659 -33.95 9.61 -32.18
CA CYS A 659 -35.06 8.67 -32.44
C CYS A 659 -35.34 7.67 -31.31
N GLY A 660 -34.49 7.59 -30.30
CA GLY A 660 -34.57 6.60 -29.22
C GLY A 660 -34.17 5.18 -29.60
N ALA A 661 -33.78 4.93 -30.86
CA ALA A 661 -33.37 3.61 -31.33
C ALA A 661 -32.09 3.15 -30.63
N VAL A 662 -32.04 1.88 -30.25
CA VAL A 662 -30.83 1.26 -29.70
C VAL A 662 -29.86 0.96 -30.84
N ALA A 663 -28.70 1.62 -30.85
CA ALA A 663 -27.63 1.39 -31.82
C ALA A 663 -26.39 0.83 -31.13
N CYS A 664 -25.67 -0.08 -31.79
CA CYS A 664 -24.35 -0.51 -31.32
C CYS A 664 -23.32 0.60 -31.57
N LEU A 665 -22.29 0.69 -30.73
CA LEU A 665 -21.24 1.73 -30.85
C LEU A 665 -20.47 1.74 -32.19
N ALA A 666 -20.70 0.76 -33.08
CA ALA A 666 -20.14 0.72 -34.43
C ALA A 666 -21.08 1.29 -35.51
N CYS A 667 -22.35 1.55 -35.20
CA CYS A 667 -23.37 2.10 -36.11
C CYS A 667 -23.88 3.48 -35.65
N SER A 668 -23.05 4.17 -34.87
CA SER A 668 -23.43 5.37 -34.15
C SER A 668 -22.21 6.00 -33.52
N GLU A 669 -22.20 7.32 -33.44
CA GLU A 669 -21.10 8.10 -32.87
C GLU A 669 -21.67 9.31 -32.09
N PRO A 670 -20.90 9.88 -31.16
CA PRO A 670 -21.27 11.15 -30.54
C PRO A 670 -21.19 12.30 -31.56
N CYS A 671 -22.18 13.20 -31.54
CA CYS A 671 -22.14 14.41 -32.36
C CYS A 671 -20.92 15.28 -31.97
N ALA A 672 -20.11 15.68 -32.95
CA ALA A 672 -18.89 16.44 -32.70
C ALA A 672 -19.10 17.80 -32.00
N ALA A 673 -20.28 18.39 -32.11
CA ALA A 673 -20.63 19.65 -31.44
C ALA A 673 -21.22 19.46 -30.04
N GLY A 674 -22.13 18.49 -29.87
CA GLY A 674 -22.91 18.32 -28.64
C GLY A 674 -22.45 17.19 -27.73
N GLY A 675 -21.65 16.25 -28.23
CA GLY A 675 -21.24 15.03 -27.53
C GLY A 675 -22.36 13.98 -27.36
N GLU A 676 -23.61 14.34 -27.66
CA GLU A 676 -24.76 13.43 -27.57
C GLU A 676 -24.66 12.30 -28.61
N PHE A 677 -25.10 11.11 -28.22
CA PHE A 677 -24.99 9.92 -29.06
C PHE A 677 -26.11 9.88 -30.11
N HIS A 678 -25.75 9.65 -31.37
CA HIS A 678 -26.70 9.50 -32.47
C HIS A 678 -26.34 8.30 -33.35
N CYS A 679 -27.35 7.63 -33.90
CA CYS A 679 -27.11 6.63 -34.93
C CYS A 679 -26.63 7.31 -36.23
N ASP A 680 -25.91 6.56 -37.07
CA ASP A 680 -25.34 7.07 -38.33
C ASP A 680 -26.39 7.73 -39.24
N THR A 681 -27.65 7.33 -39.12
CA THR A 681 -28.76 7.89 -39.92
C THR A 681 -29.13 9.32 -39.53
N HIS A 682 -28.82 9.75 -38.31
CA HIS A 682 -29.07 11.11 -37.79
C HIS A 682 -27.80 11.96 -37.72
N LEU A 683 -26.70 11.43 -38.23
CA LEU A 683 -25.43 12.11 -38.35
C LEU A 683 -25.22 12.52 -39.81
N THR A 684 -24.71 13.73 -40.03
CA THR A 684 -24.37 14.22 -41.36
C THR A 684 -23.00 14.88 -41.30
N ALA A 685 -22.17 14.60 -42.30
CA ALA A 685 -20.94 15.36 -42.54
C ALA A 685 -21.30 16.74 -43.12
N PRO A 686 -20.60 17.82 -42.69
CA PRO A 686 -20.73 19.13 -43.34
C PRO A 686 -20.16 19.07 -44.76
N ASP A 687 -20.65 19.94 -45.65
CA ASP A 687 -20.16 20.00 -47.02
C ASP A 687 -18.67 20.41 -47.02
N ALA A 688 -17.85 19.65 -47.75
CA ALA A 688 -16.42 19.93 -47.84
C ALA A 688 -16.20 21.32 -48.46
N VAL A 689 -15.37 22.15 -47.83
CA VAL A 689 -15.01 23.45 -48.38
C VAL A 689 -14.08 23.23 -49.57
N GLU A 690 -14.61 23.38 -50.78
CA GLU A 690 -13.82 23.36 -52.02
C GLU A 690 -12.69 24.40 -51.92
N GLY A 691 -11.43 23.94 -51.80
CA GLY A 691 -10.25 24.83 -51.80
C GLY A 691 -9.20 24.58 -50.70
N ARG A 692 -9.44 23.72 -49.71
CA ARG A 692 -8.37 23.24 -48.81
C ARG A 692 -7.78 21.93 -49.33
N ASN A 693 -6.52 21.99 -49.77
CA ASN A 693 -5.75 20.89 -50.34
C ASN A 693 -5.92 19.55 -49.59
N GLU A 694 -6.18 18.50 -50.38
CA GLU A 694 -6.53 17.11 -50.03
C GLU A 694 -5.41 16.31 -49.34
N SER A 695 -4.82 16.83 -48.25
CA SER A 695 -3.65 16.18 -47.62
C SER A 695 -3.91 15.74 -46.18
N GLY A 696 -4.53 14.56 -46.04
CA GLY A 696 -4.44 13.75 -44.83
C GLY A 696 -5.80 13.39 -44.24
N GLY A 697 -6.13 12.10 -44.24
CA GLY A 697 -7.39 11.55 -43.75
C GLY A 697 -7.66 11.91 -42.29
N SER A 698 -8.40 13.00 -42.10
CA SER A 698 -9.02 13.35 -40.84
C SER A 698 -10.44 12.83 -40.86
N ASP A 699 -10.78 12.05 -39.84
CA ASP A 699 -12.15 11.68 -39.48
C ASP A 699 -13.09 12.86 -39.76
N GLU A 700 -13.97 12.69 -40.75
CA GLU A 700 -14.98 13.70 -41.08
C GLU A 700 -15.93 13.78 -39.89
N ALA A 701 -15.67 14.74 -39.00
CA ALA A 701 -16.45 14.94 -37.80
C ALA A 701 -17.94 15.01 -38.17
N LEU A 702 -18.73 14.08 -37.64
CA LEU A 702 -20.15 13.97 -37.90
C LEU A 702 -20.95 14.84 -36.93
N TYR A 703 -21.96 15.55 -37.46
CA TYR A 703 -22.81 16.43 -36.69
C TYR A 703 -24.27 15.98 -36.79
N CYS A 704 -25.04 16.11 -35.72
CA CYS A 704 -26.49 15.92 -35.82
C CYS A 704 -27.13 17.10 -36.56
N GLU A 705 -28.34 16.89 -37.11
CA GLU A 705 -29.05 17.92 -37.88
C GLU A 705 -29.25 19.24 -37.13
N ALA A 706 -29.37 19.19 -35.80
CA ALA A 706 -29.52 20.38 -34.97
C ALA A 706 -28.26 21.25 -34.88
N HIS A 707 -27.08 20.69 -35.18
CA HIS A 707 -25.79 21.38 -35.12
C HIS A 707 -25.22 21.73 -36.50
N VAL A 708 -26.01 21.54 -37.57
CA VAL A 708 -25.66 21.89 -38.94
C VAL A 708 -26.67 22.91 -39.48
N ALA A 709 -26.18 23.98 -40.08
CA ALA A 709 -27.03 24.94 -40.79
C ALA A 709 -26.52 25.17 -42.22
N SER A 710 -27.43 25.51 -43.13
CA SER A 710 -27.10 25.89 -44.50
C SER A 710 -26.82 27.38 -44.59
N CYS A 711 -25.80 27.77 -45.33
CA CYS A 711 -25.53 29.18 -45.61
C CYS A 711 -26.67 29.78 -46.47
N GLY A 712 -27.22 30.92 -46.07
CA GLY A 712 -28.26 31.61 -46.83
C GLY A 712 -27.85 32.05 -48.23
N GLU A 713 -26.54 32.23 -48.48
CA GLU A 713 -26.02 32.65 -49.79
C GLU A 713 -25.62 31.47 -50.69
N CYS A 714 -24.80 30.52 -50.23
CA CYS A 714 -24.36 29.39 -51.08
C CYS A 714 -25.15 28.08 -50.90
N GLY A 715 -25.92 27.94 -49.82
CA GLY A 715 -26.62 26.70 -49.48
C GLY A 715 -25.78 25.64 -48.75
N ASP A 716 -24.44 25.76 -48.75
CA ASP A 716 -23.53 24.80 -48.11
C ASP A 716 -23.87 24.57 -46.63
N ARG A 717 -23.93 23.31 -46.23
CA ARG A 717 -24.14 22.87 -44.85
C ARG A 717 -22.84 22.95 -44.07
N ARG A 718 -22.83 23.72 -42.99
CA ARG A 718 -21.68 23.85 -42.08
C ARG A 718 -22.10 23.68 -40.64
N ALA A 719 -21.13 23.35 -39.78
CA ALA A 719 -21.35 23.32 -38.34
C ALA A 719 -21.77 24.72 -37.86
N ILE A 720 -22.87 24.80 -37.09
CA ILE A 720 -23.44 26.08 -36.64
C ILE A 720 -22.42 26.96 -35.93
N GLY A 721 -21.50 26.37 -35.15
CA GLY A 721 -20.44 27.10 -34.45
C GLY A 721 -19.42 27.80 -35.36
N THR A 722 -19.36 27.43 -36.64
CA THR A 722 -18.50 28.08 -37.66
C THR A 722 -19.25 29.13 -38.49
N MET A 723 -20.56 29.27 -38.26
CA MET A 723 -21.40 30.21 -38.98
C MET A 723 -21.64 31.47 -38.16
N SER A 724 -21.84 32.57 -38.87
CA SER A 724 -22.25 33.85 -38.30
C SER A 724 -23.68 34.16 -38.76
N PHE A 725 -24.40 35.04 -38.07
CA PHE A 725 -25.78 35.38 -38.44
C PHE A 725 -25.87 36.84 -38.87
N CYS A 726 -26.59 37.10 -39.97
CA CYS A 726 -26.80 38.47 -40.40
C CYS A 726 -27.65 39.24 -39.39
N GLY A 727 -27.17 40.37 -38.87
CA GLY A 727 -27.92 41.21 -37.92
C GLY A 727 -29.19 41.86 -38.48
N ALA A 728 -29.49 41.72 -39.78
CA ALA A 728 -30.73 42.22 -40.40
C ALA A 728 -31.76 41.12 -40.64
N CYS A 729 -31.39 40.05 -41.36
CA CYS A 729 -32.31 38.96 -41.71
C CYS A 729 -32.18 37.71 -40.82
N SER A 730 -31.17 37.63 -39.95
CA SER A 730 -30.85 36.46 -39.12
C SER A 730 -30.49 35.20 -39.91
N GLU A 731 -30.16 35.32 -41.20
CA GLU A 731 -29.69 34.18 -42.00
C GLU A 731 -28.27 33.76 -41.59
N ALA A 732 -28.01 32.45 -41.59
CA ALA A 732 -26.71 31.89 -41.30
C ALA A 732 -25.75 32.10 -42.49
N LEU A 733 -24.56 32.60 -42.21
CA LEU A 733 -23.54 32.96 -43.20
C LEU A 733 -22.26 32.20 -42.89
N CYS A 734 -21.72 31.54 -43.91
CA CYS A 734 -20.37 31.02 -43.83
C CYS A 734 -19.35 32.16 -43.86
N GLU A 735 -18.11 31.87 -43.50
CA GLU A 735 -17.02 32.86 -43.45
C GLU A 735 -16.81 33.60 -44.76
N ALA A 736 -17.04 32.96 -45.92
CA ALA A 736 -16.88 33.60 -47.22
C ALA A 736 -17.98 34.64 -47.54
N HIS A 737 -19.17 34.49 -46.95
CA HIS A 737 -20.33 35.33 -47.24
C HIS A 737 -20.63 36.35 -46.14
N ARG A 738 -19.90 36.28 -45.00
CA ARG A 738 -20.03 37.27 -43.94
C ARG A 738 -19.27 38.54 -44.30
N ARG A 739 -19.92 39.69 -44.14
CA ARG A 739 -19.29 41.01 -44.23
C ARG A 739 -19.54 41.74 -42.92
N GLU A 740 -18.54 42.43 -42.38
CA GLU A 740 -18.71 43.16 -41.11
C GLU A 740 -18.91 44.64 -41.39
N CYS A 741 -19.90 45.25 -40.72
CA CYS A 741 -20.08 46.68 -40.79
C CYS A 741 -18.90 47.38 -40.11
N TRP A 742 -18.13 48.21 -40.83
CA TRP A 742 -16.94 48.86 -40.27
C TRP A 742 -17.23 49.75 -39.04
N VAL A 743 -18.45 50.29 -38.95
CA VAL A 743 -18.82 51.23 -37.88
C VAL A 743 -19.34 50.52 -36.63
N CYS A 744 -20.21 49.51 -36.74
CA CYS A 744 -20.76 48.79 -35.58
C CYS A 744 -20.23 47.38 -35.36
N GLY A 745 -19.43 46.84 -36.29
CA GLY A 745 -18.93 45.46 -36.25
C GLY A 745 -19.98 44.38 -36.53
N GLU A 746 -21.24 44.75 -36.75
CA GLU A 746 -22.30 43.75 -36.97
C GLU A 746 -22.12 43.04 -38.31
N THR A 747 -22.27 41.71 -38.28
CA THR A 747 -22.21 40.87 -39.47
C THR A 747 -23.44 41.07 -40.36
N ARG A 748 -23.21 41.20 -41.67
CA ARG A 748 -24.19 41.42 -42.72
C ARG A 748 -23.97 40.40 -43.85
N CYS A 749 -25.08 39.95 -44.45
CA CYS A 749 -25.02 39.25 -45.73
C CYS A 749 -24.78 40.27 -46.85
N GLY A 750 -24.48 39.81 -48.06
CA GLY A 750 -24.22 40.65 -49.23
C GLY A 750 -25.35 41.59 -49.59
N GLU A 751 -26.60 41.19 -49.36
CA GLU A 751 -27.75 42.07 -49.61
C GLU A 751 -27.87 43.21 -48.59
N HIS A 752 -27.42 42.99 -47.35
CA HIS A 752 -27.51 43.97 -46.26
C HIS A 752 -26.20 44.74 -46.01
N ALA A 753 -25.15 44.41 -46.75
CA ALA A 753 -23.86 45.09 -46.75
C ALA A 753 -23.85 46.12 -47.88
N ILE A 754 -23.79 47.40 -47.54
CA ILE A 754 -23.73 48.51 -48.47
C ILE A 754 -22.27 48.95 -48.62
N ALA A 755 -21.74 48.93 -49.84
CA ALA A 755 -20.41 49.46 -50.12
C ALA A 755 -20.45 50.99 -50.23
N CYS A 756 -19.41 51.67 -49.74
CA CYS A 756 -19.23 53.10 -49.97
C CYS A 756 -18.46 53.32 -51.27
N GLU A 757 -19.05 54.07 -52.21
CA GLU A 757 -18.45 54.31 -53.53
C GLU A 757 -17.10 55.05 -53.48
N HIS A 758 -16.80 55.77 -52.40
CA HIS A 758 -15.52 56.47 -52.22
C HIS A 758 -14.47 55.69 -51.42
N CYS A 759 -14.83 54.56 -50.80
CA CYS A 759 -13.85 53.69 -50.13
C CYS A 759 -13.04 52.84 -51.12
N GLU A 760 -13.45 52.77 -52.39
CA GLU A 760 -12.81 51.93 -53.40
C GLU A 760 -11.55 52.58 -54.01
N ASP A 761 -11.40 53.92 -53.94
CA ASP A 761 -10.39 54.67 -54.71
C ASP A 761 -9.03 54.90 -54.03
N GLU A 762 -8.86 54.65 -52.72
CA GLU A 762 -7.58 54.92 -52.02
C GLU A 762 -6.61 53.72 -51.96
N GLY A 763 -6.95 52.58 -52.58
CA GLY A 763 -6.20 51.32 -52.44
C GLY A 763 -5.23 50.93 -53.57
N ASP A 764 -5.22 51.63 -54.71
CA ASP A 764 -4.73 51.05 -55.98
C ASP A 764 -3.21 51.09 -56.26
N GLU A 765 -2.33 51.39 -55.29
CA GLU A 765 -0.87 51.47 -55.55
C GLU A 765 0.02 50.46 -54.78
N ALA A 766 -0.52 49.40 -54.18
CA ALA A 766 0.30 48.33 -53.61
C ALA A 766 -0.11 46.96 -54.15
N GLY A 767 0.79 46.35 -54.93
CA GLY A 767 0.56 45.10 -55.64
C GLY A 767 0.30 43.86 -54.79
N ASP A 768 -0.26 42.87 -55.49
CA ASP A 768 -0.40 41.44 -55.19
C ASP A 768 -1.52 41.02 -54.21
N THR A 769 -2.71 40.81 -54.82
CA THR A 769 -3.56 39.62 -54.69
C THR A 769 -3.83 39.01 -53.31
N GLU A 770 -4.29 39.80 -52.35
CA GLU A 770 -5.14 39.29 -51.27
C GLU A 770 -6.32 40.24 -51.06
N SER A 771 -7.53 39.74 -51.36
CA SER A 771 -8.86 40.28 -51.05
C SER A 771 -8.87 41.66 -50.34
N VAL A 772 -8.84 42.74 -51.12
CA VAL A 772 -9.16 44.07 -50.60
C VAL A 772 -10.60 44.03 -50.12
N THR A 773 -10.79 44.01 -48.80
CA THR A 773 -12.11 44.06 -48.19
C THR A 773 -12.65 45.48 -48.35
N ILE A 774 -13.45 45.70 -49.40
CA ILE A 774 -14.21 46.94 -49.56
C ILE A 774 -15.03 47.11 -48.28
N GLY A 775 -14.82 48.22 -47.55
CA GLY A 775 -15.52 48.49 -46.30
C GLY A 775 -17.02 48.38 -46.50
N ALA A 776 -17.64 47.38 -45.88
CA ALA A 776 -19.08 47.19 -45.87
C ALA A 776 -19.71 48.00 -44.74
N PHE A 777 -20.85 48.62 -45.00
CA PHE A 777 -21.63 49.39 -44.04
C PHE A 777 -23.05 48.84 -43.94
N CYS A 778 -23.66 48.91 -42.77
CA CYS A 778 -25.09 48.64 -42.66
C CYS A 778 -25.89 49.86 -43.12
N SER A 779 -27.17 49.68 -43.42
CA SER A 779 -28.07 50.75 -43.85
C SER A 779 -28.21 51.92 -42.88
N ALA A 780 -27.89 51.72 -41.59
CA ALA A 780 -27.89 52.79 -40.60
C ALA A 780 -26.64 53.68 -40.66
N HIS A 781 -25.53 53.20 -41.22
CA HIS A 781 -24.24 53.91 -41.29
C HIS A 781 -23.87 54.36 -42.71
N ALA A 782 -24.75 54.11 -43.66
CA ALA A 782 -24.59 54.53 -45.04
C ALA A 782 -25.57 55.68 -45.31
N GLU A 783 -25.07 56.83 -45.76
CA GLU A 783 -25.89 58.01 -46.02
C GLU A 783 -25.83 58.41 -47.51
N ALA A 784 -26.94 58.92 -48.06
CA ALA A 784 -26.95 59.39 -49.45
C ALA A 784 -26.46 60.84 -49.55
N CYS A 785 -25.43 61.08 -50.35
CA CYS A 785 -24.91 62.39 -50.69
C CYS A 785 -26.02 63.26 -51.30
N ARG A 786 -26.29 64.44 -50.71
CA ARG A 786 -27.29 65.39 -51.23
C ARG A 786 -26.90 66.00 -52.58
N GLY A 787 -25.62 65.90 -52.97
CA GLY A 787 -25.08 66.44 -54.22
C GLY A 787 -25.45 65.60 -55.45
N GLY A 788 -25.22 64.29 -55.40
CA GLY A 788 -25.45 63.38 -56.52
C GLY A 788 -26.27 62.12 -56.19
N GLY A 789 -26.56 61.85 -54.91
CA GLY A 789 -27.33 60.70 -54.46
C GLY A 789 -26.50 59.45 -54.14
N GLU A 790 -25.17 59.53 -54.31
CA GLU A 790 -24.23 58.44 -54.03
C GLU A 790 -24.25 58.04 -52.56
N VAL A 791 -24.09 56.76 -52.27
CA VAL A 791 -24.04 56.28 -50.89
C VAL A 791 -22.63 56.40 -50.33
N VAL A 792 -22.48 57.21 -49.30
CA VAL A 792 -21.21 57.53 -48.67
C VAL A 792 -21.22 57.16 -47.19
N CYS A 793 -20.07 56.71 -46.68
CA CYS A 793 -19.90 56.49 -45.26
C CYS A 793 -19.76 57.84 -44.52
N GLY A 794 -19.90 57.81 -43.19
CA GLY A 794 -19.76 59.00 -42.35
C GLY A 794 -18.45 59.77 -42.59
N ASP A 795 -17.34 59.05 -42.81
CA ASP A 795 -16.02 59.65 -43.03
C ASP A 795 -15.89 60.35 -44.40
N HIS A 796 -16.56 59.84 -45.42
CA HIS A 796 -16.62 60.43 -46.77
C HIS A 796 -17.75 61.43 -46.95
N SER A 797 -18.55 61.64 -45.90
CA SER A 797 -19.61 62.63 -45.86
C SER A 797 -19.18 63.82 -44.99
N GLN A 798 -19.51 65.03 -45.41
CA GLN A 798 -19.41 66.19 -44.54
C GLN A 798 -20.74 66.95 -44.57
N PRO A 799 -21.16 67.60 -43.46
CA PRO A 799 -22.41 68.34 -43.42
C PRO A 799 -22.39 69.48 -44.46
N GLY A 800 -23.44 69.55 -45.27
CA GLY A 800 -23.65 70.59 -46.27
C GLY A 800 -23.85 71.95 -45.60
N VAL A 801 -23.03 72.92 -45.97
CA VAL A 801 -23.07 74.25 -45.35
C VAL A 801 -24.24 75.10 -45.91
N ILE A 802 -24.74 74.76 -47.11
CA ILE A 802 -25.90 75.40 -47.78
C ILE A 802 -27.14 74.51 -47.72
N VAL A 803 -26.98 73.20 -47.84
CA VAL A 803 -28.06 72.21 -47.87
C VAL A 803 -28.01 71.36 -46.60
N ASP A 804 -29.17 71.13 -45.97
CA ASP A 804 -29.26 70.28 -44.79
C ASP A 804 -29.05 68.80 -45.20
N GLY A 805 -27.87 68.26 -44.89
CA GLY A 805 -27.53 66.85 -45.09
C GLY A 805 -26.07 66.60 -45.50
N PRO A 806 -25.64 65.34 -45.58
CA PRO A 806 -24.29 64.94 -45.98
C PRO A 806 -24.01 65.28 -47.45
N VAL A 807 -22.80 65.75 -47.73
CA VAL A 807 -22.29 66.02 -49.09
C VAL A 807 -20.87 65.51 -49.17
N CYS A 808 -20.60 64.63 -50.15
CA CYS A 808 -19.28 64.07 -50.40
C CYS A 808 -18.28 65.13 -50.91
N ALA A 809 -17.00 64.77 -50.97
CA ALA A 809 -15.94 65.68 -51.40
C ALA A 809 -16.12 66.18 -52.84
N ASP A 810 -16.59 65.31 -53.73
CA ASP A 810 -16.73 65.62 -55.17
C ASP A 810 -17.83 66.65 -55.44
N HIS A 811 -18.88 66.66 -54.63
CA HIS A 811 -19.99 67.60 -54.77
C HIS A 811 -19.81 68.91 -54.01
N ARG A 812 -18.55 69.28 -53.70
CA ARG A 812 -18.19 70.53 -53.02
C ARG A 812 -17.34 71.44 -53.90
N SER A 813 -17.91 72.53 -54.38
CA SER A 813 -17.19 73.56 -55.15
C SER A 813 -16.83 74.78 -54.30
N ALA A 814 -15.70 75.44 -54.62
CA ALA A 814 -15.27 76.65 -53.91
C ALA A 814 -15.93 77.90 -54.49
N CYS A 815 -16.46 78.77 -53.64
CA CYS A 815 -16.97 80.08 -54.07
C CYS A 815 -15.86 80.95 -54.64
N GLU A 816 -16.05 81.49 -55.84
CA GLU A 816 -15.06 82.33 -56.51
C GLU A 816 -14.70 83.59 -55.69
N LEU A 817 -15.65 84.09 -54.88
CA LEU A 817 -15.45 85.31 -54.11
C LEU A 817 -14.86 85.06 -52.72
N CYS A 818 -15.41 84.11 -51.95
CA CYS A 818 -14.94 83.85 -50.58
C CYS A 818 -14.03 82.62 -50.44
N ALA A 819 -13.88 81.83 -51.50
CA ALA A 819 -13.07 80.61 -51.60
C ALA A 819 -13.40 79.50 -50.58
N VAL A 820 -14.54 79.60 -49.88
CA VAL A 820 -15.07 78.52 -49.04
C VAL A 820 -15.77 77.49 -49.94
N ARG A 821 -15.52 76.20 -49.67
CA ARG A 821 -16.16 75.08 -50.37
C ARG A 821 -17.56 74.87 -49.81
N TYR A 822 -18.57 74.95 -50.67
CA TYR A 822 -19.95 74.62 -50.34
C TYR A 822 -20.46 73.53 -51.28
N ALA A 823 -21.61 72.94 -50.94
CA ALA A 823 -22.30 72.03 -51.85
C ALA A 823 -22.59 72.74 -53.17
N GLU A 824 -22.34 72.09 -54.32
CA GLU A 824 -22.61 72.67 -55.64
C GLU A 824 -24.07 73.10 -55.81
N VAL A 825 -24.98 72.37 -55.17
CA VAL A 825 -26.41 72.69 -55.12
C VAL A 825 -26.62 73.99 -54.33
N GLY A 826 -26.91 75.07 -55.04
CA GLY A 826 -27.14 76.42 -54.48
C GLY A 826 -26.12 77.47 -54.91
N PHE A 827 -25.14 77.11 -55.74
CA PHE A 827 -24.32 78.08 -56.46
C PHE A 827 -25.07 78.64 -57.66
N GLU A 828 -24.93 79.96 -57.84
CA GLU A 828 -25.29 80.63 -59.10
C GLU A 828 -24.09 81.48 -59.51
N ASP A 829 -23.67 81.34 -60.77
CA ASP A 829 -22.53 82.06 -61.36
C ASP A 829 -21.23 81.97 -60.53
N GLY A 830 -20.91 80.77 -60.01
CA GLY A 830 -19.69 80.53 -59.22
C GLY A 830 -19.69 81.17 -57.82
N ARG A 831 -20.80 81.78 -57.41
CA ARG A 831 -20.93 82.47 -56.11
C ARG A 831 -21.87 81.75 -55.16
N CYS A 832 -21.48 81.68 -53.90
CA CYS A 832 -22.36 81.19 -52.85
C CYS A 832 -23.48 82.21 -52.53
N PRO A 833 -24.59 81.78 -51.93
CA PRO A 833 -25.74 82.65 -51.65
C PRO A 833 -25.40 83.90 -50.81
N ALA A 834 -24.48 83.77 -49.85
CA ALA A 834 -23.99 84.92 -49.09
C ALA A 834 -23.22 85.90 -49.97
N CYS A 835 -22.28 85.42 -50.78
CA CYS A 835 -21.52 86.29 -51.69
C CYS A 835 -22.39 86.96 -52.75
N ARG A 836 -23.50 86.33 -53.16
CA ARG A 836 -24.46 86.90 -54.12
C ARG A 836 -25.26 88.08 -53.52
N THR A 837 -25.54 88.04 -52.22
CA THR A 837 -26.36 89.07 -51.54
C THR A 837 -25.55 90.24 -50.99
N LEU A 838 -24.24 90.31 -51.29
CA LEU A 838 -23.30 91.34 -50.83
C LEU A 838 -23.57 92.77 -51.35
N ASP A 839 -24.69 93.07 -52.00
CA ASP A 839 -25.02 94.44 -52.46
C ASP A 839 -26.21 95.08 -51.73
N SER A 840 -26.93 94.32 -50.90
CA SER A 840 -28.04 94.83 -50.08
C SER A 840 -27.54 95.33 -48.71
N GLU A 841 -28.07 96.45 -48.21
CA GLU A 841 -27.81 97.00 -46.87
C GLU A 841 -28.41 96.06 -45.79
N THR A 842 -27.83 94.88 -45.63
CA THR A 842 -28.21 93.92 -44.58
C THR A 842 -27.60 94.39 -43.26
N PRO A 843 -28.41 94.69 -42.22
CA PRO A 843 -27.86 95.05 -40.92
C PRO A 843 -27.08 93.88 -40.33
N ALA A 844 -25.93 94.16 -39.74
CA ALA A 844 -25.12 93.15 -39.08
C ALA A 844 -25.76 92.76 -37.74
N GLU A 845 -26.06 91.47 -37.53
CA GLU A 845 -26.47 90.94 -36.23
C GLU A 845 -25.22 90.55 -35.41
N PRO A 846 -25.18 90.77 -34.08
CA PRO A 846 -24.12 90.19 -33.24
C PRO A 846 -24.12 88.66 -33.35
N PRO A 847 -22.95 87.98 -33.39
CA PRO A 847 -21.60 88.52 -33.19
C PRO A 847 -20.96 89.17 -34.43
N VAL A 848 -21.52 88.95 -35.63
CA VAL A 848 -21.01 89.45 -36.92
C VAL A 848 -20.89 90.99 -36.93
N ALA A 849 -21.79 91.68 -36.22
CA ALA A 849 -21.77 93.13 -36.06
C ALA A 849 -20.44 93.67 -35.50
N ALA A 850 -19.83 92.98 -34.53
CA ALA A 850 -18.58 93.44 -33.91
C ALA A 850 -17.42 93.48 -34.91
N ILE A 851 -17.36 92.53 -35.85
CA ILE A 851 -16.34 92.47 -36.90
C ILE A 851 -16.65 93.50 -37.99
N ALA A 852 -17.93 93.71 -38.30
CA ALA A 852 -18.36 94.70 -39.29
C ALA A 852 -18.00 96.14 -38.88
N GLU A 853 -18.10 96.49 -37.58
CA GLU A 853 -17.76 97.81 -37.05
C GLU A 853 -16.29 98.21 -37.26
N GLU A 854 -15.39 97.26 -37.53
CA GLU A 854 -13.98 97.55 -37.84
C GLU A 854 -13.77 98.27 -39.19
N PHE A 855 -14.80 98.32 -40.03
CA PHE A 855 -14.74 98.86 -41.38
C PHE A 855 -15.56 100.15 -41.51
N SER A 856 -15.06 101.07 -42.33
CA SER A 856 -15.73 102.36 -42.55
C SER A 856 -16.95 102.27 -43.48
N THR A 857 -17.00 101.24 -44.32
CA THR A 857 -18.16 100.85 -45.12
C THR A 857 -18.14 99.32 -45.25
N THR A 858 -19.26 98.66 -44.93
CA THR A 858 -19.42 97.21 -45.00
C THR A 858 -20.58 96.82 -45.89
N ARG A 859 -20.43 95.69 -46.57
CA ARG A 859 -21.53 94.95 -47.16
C ARG A 859 -21.51 93.54 -46.61
N ILE A 860 -22.68 93.01 -46.25
CA ILE A 860 -22.78 91.73 -45.56
C ILE A 860 -23.83 90.90 -46.26
N GLY A 861 -23.45 89.68 -46.63
CA GLY A 861 -24.34 88.64 -47.10
C GLY A 861 -24.23 87.43 -46.18
N THR A 862 -25.35 86.79 -45.88
CA THR A 862 -25.39 85.72 -44.88
C THR A 862 -26.04 84.46 -45.44
N THR A 863 -25.48 83.31 -45.11
CA THR A 863 -26.16 82.00 -45.14
C THR A 863 -26.64 81.66 -43.72
N PRO A 864 -27.38 80.55 -43.52
CA PRO A 864 -27.75 80.11 -42.17
C PRO A 864 -26.54 79.91 -41.24
N THR A 865 -25.41 79.47 -41.80
CA THR A 865 -24.21 79.09 -41.05
C THR A 865 -23.11 80.13 -41.08
N HIS A 866 -22.97 80.92 -42.14
CA HIS A 866 -21.85 81.85 -42.32
C HIS A 866 -22.31 83.25 -42.72
N ALA A 867 -21.57 84.27 -42.29
CA ALA A 867 -21.67 85.63 -42.79
C ALA A 867 -20.42 86.00 -43.58
N VAL A 868 -20.60 86.50 -44.79
CA VAL A 868 -19.53 87.07 -45.61
C VAL A 868 -19.62 88.59 -45.49
N ILE A 869 -18.56 89.21 -44.97
CA ILE A 869 -18.42 90.65 -44.78
C ILE A 869 -17.39 91.17 -45.79
N GLN A 870 -17.80 92.07 -46.67
CA GLN A 870 -16.89 92.83 -47.53
C GLN A 870 -16.78 94.27 -47.01
N GLY A 871 -15.59 94.65 -46.53
CA GLY A 871 -15.39 95.93 -45.85
C GLY A 871 -14.20 96.75 -46.38
N LYS A 872 -14.31 98.09 -46.30
CA LYS A 872 -13.20 99.03 -46.56
C LYS A 872 -12.69 99.68 -45.28
N ARG A 873 -11.38 99.62 -45.02
CA ARG A 873 -10.73 100.39 -43.95
C ARG A 873 -10.17 101.71 -44.51
N ARG A 874 -10.26 102.80 -43.73
CA ARG A 874 -10.01 104.21 -44.17
C ARG A 874 -8.70 104.49 -44.94
N LEU A 875 -7.72 103.58 -44.96
CA LEU A 875 -6.46 103.69 -45.72
C LEU A 875 -5.93 102.33 -46.26
N ARG A 876 -6.75 101.26 -46.35
CA ARG A 876 -6.35 99.93 -46.85
C ARG A 876 -7.32 99.41 -47.94
N ARG A 877 -6.88 98.39 -48.71
CA ARG A 877 -7.70 97.71 -49.72
C ARG A 877 -8.92 97.01 -49.09
N ASP A 878 -9.94 96.79 -49.89
CA ASP A 878 -11.15 96.03 -49.53
C ASP A 878 -10.75 94.62 -49.07
N GLU A 879 -11.35 94.13 -47.98
CA GLU A 879 -11.16 92.78 -47.45
C GLU A 879 -12.50 92.03 -47.46
N ILE A 880 -12.47 90.72 -47.69
CA ILE A 880 -13.59 89.80 -47.53
C ILE A 880 -13.28 88.91 -46.34
N ILE A 881 -14.19 88.89 -45.36
CA ILE A 881 -14.11 88.03 -44.19
C ILE A 881 -15.32 87.10 -44.20
N VAL A 882 -15.09 85.80 -44.10
CA VAL A 882 -16.11 84.81 -43.81
C VAL A 882 -16.05 84.50 -42.33
N VAL A 883 -17.18 84.66 -41.68
CA VAL A 883 -17.35 84.44 -40.25
C VAL A 883 -18.41 83.37 -40.07
N ASP A 884 -18.21 82.45 -39.14
CA ASP A 884 -19.31 81.57 -38.71
C ASP A 884 -20.36 82.43 -37.99
N ARG A 885 -21.62 82.30 -38.40
CA ARG A 885 -22.69 83.18 -37.95
C ARG A 885 -23.07 82.91 -36.49
N GLN A 886 -22.90 81.67 -36.00
CA GLN A 886 -23.27 81.29 -34.65
C GLN A 886 -22.16 81.62 -33.66
N SER A 887 -20.92 81.22 -33.96
CA SER A 887 -19.78 81.45 -33.05
C SER A 887 -19.21 82.85 -33.17
N GLY A 888 -19.36 83.50 -34.33
CA GLY A 888 -18.67 84.75 -34.65
C GLY A 888 -17.18 84.56 -34.95
N GLU A 889 -16.71 83.33 -35.06
CA GLU A 889 -15.31 83.04 -35.37
C GLU A 889 -14.99 83.29 -36.84
N GLU A 890 -13.82 83.87 -37.09
CA GLU A 890 -13.34 84.13 -38.44
C GLU A 890 -12.89 82.83 -39.11
N VAL A 891 -13.71 82.29 -40.02
CA VAL A 891 -13.39 81.10 -40.80
C VAL A 891 -12.31 81.40 -41.84
N ARG A 892 -12.37 82.59 -42.46
CA ARG A 892 -11.40 83.00 -43.46
C ARG A 892 -11.39 84.51 -43.66
N ARG A 893 -10.22 85.10 -43.86
CA ARG A 893 -10.05 86.49 -44.33
C ARG A 893 -9.16 86.54 -45.56
N SER A 894 -9.63 87.18 -46.60
CA SER A 894 -8.92 87.40 -47.85
C SER A 894 -8.97 88.87 -48.25
N LYS A 895 -7.96 89.33 -48.98
CA LYS A 895 -7.98 90.67 -49.59
C LYS A 895 -8.81 90.58 -50.87
N ALA A 896 -9.77 91.47 -51.04
CA ALA A 896 -10.54 91.54 -52.28
C ALA A 896 -9.62 92.12 -53.36
N ASP A 897 -9.11 91.26 -54.23
CA ASP A 897 -8.22 91.71 -55.29
C ASP A 897 -8.97 92.61 -56.27
N PHE A 898 -8.49 93.85 -56.39
CA PHE A 898 -9.06 94.95 -57.17
C PHE A 898 -9.20 94.64 -58.68
N PHE A 899 -8.66 93.53 -59.18
CA PHE A 899 -8.64 93.19 -60.60
C PHE A 899 -9.96 92.65 -61.15
N GLY A 900 -10.96 92.32 -60.33
CA GLY A 900 -12.28 91.90 -60.81
C GLY A 900 -13.19 93.01 -61.37
N LYS A 901 -12.83 94.30 -61.25
CA LYS A 901 -13.61 95.45 -61.77
C LYS A 901 -12.99 96.16 -62.97
N LEU A 902 -11.88 95.65 -63.52
CA LEU A 902 -11.25 96.18 -64.75
C LEU A 902 -11.50 95.34 -66.01
N SER A 903 -12.18 94.19 -65.90
CA SER A 903 -12.88 93.57 -67.03
C SER A 903 -14.30 94.11 -67.08
N GLY A 904 -14.43 95.36 -67.52
CA GLY A 904 -15.72 95.90 -67.93
C GLY A 904 -16.15 95.20 -69.20
N ASP A 905 -17.05 94.23 -69.06
CA ASP A 905 -18.11 93.92 -70.01
C ASP A 905 -19.38 93.71 -69.16
N LEU A 906 -20.22 94.75 -69.11
CA LEU A 906 -21.68 94.54 -69.12
C LEU A 906 -22.01 93.92 -70.50
N PRO A 907 -23.10 93.14 -70.65
CA PRO A 907 -23.31 92.25 -71.80
C PRO A 907 -23.03 92.88 -73.18
#